data_AF-A0AAC9LDS6-F1
#
_entry.id   AF-A0AAC9LDS6-F1
#
_cell.length_a   1.000
_cell.length_b   1.000
_cell.length_c   1.000
_cell.angle_alpha   90.00
_cell.angle_beta   90.00
_cell.angle_gamma   90.00
#
_symmetry.space_group_name_H-M   'P 1'
#
loop_
_entity.id
_entity.type
_entity.pdbx_description
1 polymer ?
#
loop_
_entity_poly.entity_id
_entity_poly.type
_entity_poly.pdbx_seq_one_letter_code
_entity_poly.pdbx_strand_id
1 'polypeptide(L)'
;MSTAETPTRDDEAFLVPEEWATRIDPRRDGRLRPSVALDRGARAKVKRLLTKAENALTTTLDAAGQGDAELVAAAVGQRAGEPTPLGAAAVLAIVATTVEYKRIASLTAFADVWTKDHGAAFAAEAVVELAGIRVASRDQGRGSSSSWDLRRRCADFALAAAWRGEPVARRVRALLSAASDADYAAARDALATQLGTKSDAALAGECSDAAAPAEVRPADWMRSLVAAYLLPSEVDRVTALCAAPWIAVALPTQCGLVLRSVSTAEQLAALPLTDPGEVSVLPISAEDLTTLAEQLGPGVVPLATTLLDVPDSTGPDEHALLDLLAGLPGDAAFDAVAARLGRRHAYAAALAATRRDPERTWRRLPVIAAGGPIVIDGEEHDPAAGAARLLWDLAPAEHTSAEDTATGSADPSLHEARRAALTAVPRPADHRPSATDAELPALLAEPPWRPGGTAVEPAWLPVHAPADRGPIWRPGEREEWAATETGPSPLGPDPDWEALITSFRSYKLEPGSAVALFTEGPIELLSPQLRWFRPQPAGVDPGWLRRLAARHGGLVATAVHRGAEAAPHTHSPALLPYVDVRTVGHFTKIAASGPALAEAYLDRHGTVLVPFLTYLVTTQWHSEGHPARPTAIEWLRRLAARTSTAEVVTQAQACGDQAAAAIGELLALHPHDVLPRPVPVIGGWVDAALLPQILLRGGDHALPVDLVPALLACVGSAGLRREYAGLKVIEETCDPASLTRFTLALFQDWLPSRRSSDSGWVFAMLRYFGDDEAARMLARRLPHWASYGEPTLAEGGLSVLFRMGSDTALRLVREIAEAPKPASLKRSAGFTLSAAARDRGLDTEQLADRLVPDLGLSEQGTLELDYGSRRFLVGFDEALTPFVTNADGTARKSLPTPGVQDDAELAAAARRRFTELKKSVRKIAAEQVRRLESAMIGGRRWRRSDFEALIRHPVLVHLVRRLVWLVERDGRVVATVRVAEDRTLADVHDDVVAITATPAEADGVASVGTDSDGEPSLIAVPADVCFAIAHPLHLGAAAADWAAVFADYEITQSFQQLGRPVYELAEEERAGWDLSRFEGRQVPTGRVRALERRGWTLEKPEAGTRGSRTIISSTIGRVGVSLRLDPGFPMFDTPEPVQELSRVFAWAGSGLGTAGKPTLGDLDPIEASELLGALTDLTAVAG
;
A
#
# COMPACT_ATOMS: atom_id res chain seq x y z
N MET A 1 -19.70 61.77 -32.59
CA MET A 1 -20.78 61.45 -31.64
C MET A 1 -21.54 60.25 -32.19
N SER A 2 -21.01 59.07 -31.91
CA SER A 2 -21.63 57.76 -32.11
C SER A 2 -20.73 56.80 -31.33
N THR A 3 -21.23 56.28 -30.22
CA THR A 3 -20.66 55.15 -29.50
C THR A 3 -21.85 54.28 -29.13
N ALA A 4 -22.25 53.46 -30.10
CA ALA A 4 -23.03 52.27 -29.82
C ALA A 4 -22.04 51.24 -29.29
N GLU A 5 -22.18 50.88 -28.01
CA GLU A 5 -21.52 49.72 -27.42
C GLU A 5 -21.92 48.48 -28.23
N THR A 6 -20.91 47.76 -28.71
CA THR A 6 -21.10 46.46 -29.34
C THR A 6 -21.25 45.46 -28.19
N PRO A 7 -22.34 44.67 -28.12
CA PRO A 7 -22.54 43.73 -27.03
C PRO A 7 -21.44 42.66 -27.07
N THR A 8 -20.74 42.47 -25.94
CA THR A 8 -19.80 41.37 -25.74
C THR A 8 -20.55 40.04 -25.71
N ARG A 9 -19.93 39.01 -26.29
CA ARG A 9 -20.44 37.63 -26.48
C ARG A 9 -20.77 36.87 -25.18
N ASP A 10 -20.64 37.50 -24.01
CA ASP A 10 -20.81 36.90 -22.66
C ASP A 10 -22.27 36.57 -22.30
N ASP A 11 -23.27 37.03 -23.08
CA ASP A 11 -24.71 36.83 -22.81
C ASP A 11 -25.35 35.65 -23.57
N GLU A 12 -24.58 34.82 -24.28
CA GLU A 12 -25.12 33.57 -24.85
C GLU A 12 -25.45 32.58 -23.73
N ALA A 13 -26.76 32.33 -23.56
CA ALA A 13 -27.37 31.55 -22.48
C ALA A 13 -26.55 30.32 -22.06
N PHE A 14 -26.05 30.31 -20.81
CA PHE A 14 -25.36 29.18 -20.20
C PHE A 14 -25.97 27.82 -20.62
N LEU A 15 -25.23 27.06 -21.42
CA LEU A 15 -25.64 25.72 -21.85
C LEU A 15 -25.25 24.72 -20.78
N VAL A 16 -26.26 24.15 -20.12
CA VAL A 16 -26.07 23.14 -19.07
C VAL A 16 -25.44 21.90 -19.71
N PRO A 17 -24.28 21.42 -19.23
CA PRO A 17 -23.67 20.20 -19.73
C PRO A 17 -24.62 19.00 -19.66
N GLU A 18 -24.66 18.15 -20.69
CA GLU A 18 -25.55 16.97 -20.72
C GLU A 18 -25.31 16.04 -19.52
N GLU A 19 -24.06 15.94 -19.07
CA GLU A 19 -23.63 15.14 -17.92
C GLU A 19 -24.28 15.58 -16.60
N TRP A 20 -24.73 16.84 -16.50
CA TRP A 20 -25.38 17.37 -15.32
C TRP A 20 -26.85 16.95 -15.22
N ALA A 21 -27.47 16.51 -16.32
CA ALA A 21 -28.90 16.23 -16.39
C ALA A 21 -29.38 15.19 -15.36
N THR A 22 -28.53 14.24 -14.96
CA THR A 22 -28.87 13.23 -13.94
C THR A 22 -28.76 13.74 -12.51
N ARG A 23 -28.08 14.88 -12.29
CA ARG A 23 -27.79 15.47 -10.96
C ARG A 23 -28.71 16.66 -10.62
N ILE A 24 -29.47 17.16 -11.59
CA ILE A 24 -30.35 18.32 -11.45
C ILE A 24 -31.72 17.87 -10.93
N ASP A 25 -32.21 18.54 -9.90
CA ASP A 25 -33.55 18.29 -9.37
C ASP A 25 -34.61 18.93 -10.29
N PRO A 26 -35.58 18.16 -10.83
CA PRO A 26 -36.50 18.66 -11.85
C PRO A 26 -37.37 19.84 -11.35
N ARG A 27 -37.66 20.78 -12.25
CA ARG A 27 -38.47 21.97 -11.99
C ARG A 27 -39.29 22.34 -13.22
N ARG A 28 -40.48 22.91 -13.02
CA ARG A 28 -41.43 23.29 -14.09
C ARG A 28 -40.88 24.37 -15.03
N ASP A 29 -40.23 25.37 -14.45
CA ASP A 29 -39.57 26.52 -15.09
C ASP A 29 -38.07 26.31 -15.35
N GLY A 30 -37.54 25.09 -15.13
CA GLY A 30 -36.16 24.74 -15.45
C GLY A 30 -35.89 24.65 -16.94
N ARG A 31 -34.62 24.84 -17.33
CA ARG A 31 -34.12 24.69 -18.71
C ARG A 31 -34.20 23.24 -19.19
N LEU A 32 -34.03 22.30 -18.26
CA LEU A 32 -34.19 20.87 -18.51
C LEU A 32 -35.60 20.41 -18.09
N ARG A 33 -36.35 19.85 -19.02
CA ARG A 33 -37.67 19.24 -18.79
C ARG A 33 -37.61 17.72 -18.96
N PRO A 34 -37.29 16.95 -17.91
CA PRO A 34 -37.22 15.51 -18.01
C PRO A 34 -38.62 14.89 -18.22
N SER A 35 -38.72 13.88 -19.08
CA SER A 35 -39.92 13.06 -19.20
C SER A 35 -40.01 12.09 -18.02
N VAL A 36 -40.97 12.30 -17.11
CA VAL A 36 -41.14 11.49 -15.91
C VAL A 36 -42.31 10.52 -16.08
N ALA A 37 -42.03 9.22 -16.17
CA ALA A 37 -43.06 8.18 -16.20
C ALA A 37 -43.28 7.55 -14.81
N LEU A 38 -44.54 7.21 -14.50
CA LEU A 38 -44.91 6.46 -13.28
C LEU A 38 -44.34 5.04 -13.30
N ASP A 39 -43.79 4.55 -12.17
CA ASP A 39 -43.31 3.18 -12.06
C ASP A 39 -44.46 2.18 -12.11
N ARG A 40 -44.48 1.33 -13.15
CA ARG A 40 -45.49 0.27 -13.33
C ARG A 40 -45.49 -0.74 -12.16
N GLY A 41 -44.37 -0.91 -11.47
CA GLY A 41 -44.21 -1.80 -10.31
C GLY A 41 -44.50 -1.16 -8.95
N ALA A 42 -44.85 0.13 -8.88
CA ALA A 42 -44.99 0.87 -7.63
C ALA A 42 -45.98 0.22 -6.64
N ARG A 43 -47.16 -0.22 -7.11
CA ARG A 43 -48.17 -0.88 -6.25
C ARG A 43 -47.63 -2.15 -5.57
N ALA A 44 -46.86 -2.97 -6.29
CA ALA A 44 -46.27 -4.19 -5.72
C ALA A 44 -45.16 -3.87 -4.71
N LYS A 45 -44.41 -2.78 -4.92
CA LYS A 45 -43.41 -2.28 -3.97
C LYS A 45 -44.08 -1.74 -2.69
N VAL A 46 -45.10 -0.89 -2.81
CA VAL A 46 -45.88 -0.36 -1.68
C VAL A 46 -46.51 -1.49 -0.88
N LYS A 47 -47.12 -2.49 -1.53
CA LYS A 47 -47.69 -3.66 -0.85
C LYS A 47 -46.65 -4.39 0.01
N ARG A 48 -45.45 -4.64 -0.52
CA ARG A 48 -44.36 -5.29 0.23
C ARG A 48 -43.89 -4.46 1.42
N LEU A 49 -43.79 -3.15 1.26
CA LEU A 49 -43.39 -2.24 2.35
C LEU A 49 -44.44 -2.21 3.47
N LEU A 50 -45.73 -2.13 3.11
CA LEU A 50 -46.84 -2.22 4.07
C LEU A 50 -46.84 -3.56 4.81
N THR A 51 -46.67 -4.68 4.11
CA THR A 51 -46.59 -6.01 4.75
C THR A 51 -45.43 -6.10 5.74
N LYS A 52 -44.25 -5.53 5.40
CA LYS A 52 -43.10 -5.52 6.31
C LYS A 52 -43.33 -4.62 7.53
N ALA A 53 -44.08 -3.53 7.35
CA ALA A 53 -44.40 -2.56 8.40
C ALA A 53 -45.65 -2.91 9.23
N GLU A 54 -46.34 -4.02 8.92
CA GLU A 54 -47.64 -4.39 9.50
C GLU A 54 -47.62 -4.40 11.04
N ASN A 55 -46.58 -4.96 11.64
CA ASN A 55 -46.44 -4.97 13.11
C ASN A 55 -46.31 -3.56 13.69
N ALA A 56 -45.55 -2.67 13.05
CA ALA A 56 -45.39 -1.28 13.49
C ALA A 56 -46.71 -0.50 13.32
N LEU A 57 -47.42 -0.71 12.21
CA LEU A 57 -48.73 -0.09 11.96
C LEU A 57 -49.76 -0.51 13.02
N THR A 58 -49.88 -1.80 13.30
CA THR A 58 -50.84 -2.32 14.28
C THR A 58 -50.50 -1.85 15.69
N THR A 59 -49.23 -1.94 16.11
CA THR A 59 -48.80 -1.51 17.46
C THR A 59 -48.95 -0.01 17.69
N THR A 60 -48.74 0.84 16.67
CA THR A 60 -48.93 2.29 16.79
C THR A 60 -50.39 2.71 16.73
N LEU A 61 -51.23 2.04 15.93
CA LEU A 61 -52.65 2.43 15.76
C LEU A 61 -53.58 1.85 16.83
N ASP A 62 -53.23 0.71 17.43
CA ASP A 62 -54.04 0.07 18.48
C ASP A 62 -53.71 0.58 19.89
N ALA A 63 -52.72 1.48 20.03
CA ALA A 63 -52.33 2.07 21.30
C ALA A 63 -53.38 3.09 21.79
N ALA A 64 -54.39 2.61 22.52
CA ALA A 64 -55.51 3.43 22.99
C ALA A 64 -55.06 4.64 23.83
N GLY A 65 -55.48 5.84 23.41
CA GLY A 65 -55.28 7.11 24.13
C GLY A 65 -53.87 7.71 24.02
N GLN A 66 -53.05 7.27 23.05
CA GLN A 66 -51.66 7.71 22.91
C GLN A 66 -51.38 8.27 21.50
N GLY A 67 -50.64 9.38 21.44
CA GLY A 67 -50.40 10.12 20.21
C GLY A 67 -51.51 11.14 19.87
N ASP A 68 -51.39 11.75 18.70
CA ASP A 68 -52.36 12.72 18.18
C ASP A 68 -53.59 12.00 17.62
N ALA A 69 -54.77 12.27 18.20
CA ALA A 69 -56.01 11.59 17.86
C ALA A 69 -56.45 11.82 16.40
N GLU A 70 -56.15 12.99 15.82
CA GLU A 70 -56.47 13.30 14.42
C GLU A 70 -55.61 12.44 13.48
N LEU A 71 -54.30 12.34 13.77
CA LEU A 71 -53.36 11.55 12.96
C LEU A 71 -53.69 10.05 13.01
N VAL A 72 -54.04 9.54 14.19
CA VAL A 72 -54.42 8.13 14.38
C VAL A 72 -55.72 7.84 13.65
N ALA A 73 -56.75 8.68 13.80
CA ALA A 73 -58.02 8.51 13.09
C ALA A 73 -57.85 8.54 11.57
N ALA A 74 -57.04 9.47 11.04
CA ALA A 74 -56.75 9.57 9.61
C ALA A 74 -56.00 8.32 9.09
N ALA A 75 -55.02 7.81 9.84
CA ALA A 75 -54.30 6.58 9.48
C ALA A 75 -55.20 5.34 9.51
N VAL A 76 -56.12 5.23 10.47
CA VAL A 76 -57.12 4.15 10.54
C VAL A 76 -58.06 4.22 9.34
N GLY A 77 -58.58 5.41 8.99
CA GLY A 77 -59.42 5.61 7.81
C GLY A 77 -58.71 5.21 6.51
N GLN A 78 -57.43 5.58 6.36
CA GLN A 78 -56.60 5.16 5.22
C GLN A 78 -56.52 3.64 5.09
N ARG A 79 -56.40 2.90 6.20
CA ARG A 79 -56.35 1.43 6.22
C ARG A 79 -57.72 0.79 5.96
N ALA A 80 -58.80 1.47 6.33
CA ALA A 80 -60.18 1.04 6.06
C ALA A 80 -60.62 1.26 4.60
N GLY A 81 -59.79 1.92 3.79
CA GLY A 81 -60.07 2.19 2.37
C GLY A 81 -60.68 3.56 2.09
N GLU A 82 -60.58 4.50 3.04
CA GLU A 82 -61.01 5.90 2.90
C GLU A 82 -59.78 6.80 2.82
N PRO A 83 -59.12 6.91 1.65
CA PRO A 83 -57.84 7.58 1.56
C PRO A 83 -57.99 9.11 1.65
N THR A 84 -57.24 9.72 2.56
CA THR A 84 -57.10 11.18 2.67
C THR A 84 -55.61 11.54 2.59
N PRO A 85 -55.23 12.75 2.16
CA PRO A 85 -53.82 13.14 2.13
C PRO A 85 -53.15 13.00 3.50
N LEU A 86 -53.87 13.35 4.58
CA LEU A 86 -53.41 13.20 5.96
C LEU A 86 -53.25 11.73 6.38
N GLY A 87 -54.22 10.88 6.02
CA GLY A 87 -54.16 9.45 6.33
C GLY A 87 -53.05 8.72 5.58
N ALA A 88 -52.85 9.05 4.31
CA ALA A 88 -51.76 8.54 3.48
C ALA A 88 -50.39 8.95 4.04
N ALA A 89 -50.25 10.20 4.47
CA ALA A 89 -49.07 10.73 5.12
C ALA A 89 -48.76 10.03 6.45
N ALA A 90 -49.78 9.85 7.30
CA ALA A 90 -49.62 9.21 8.61
C ALA A 90 -49.19 7.73 8.48
N VAL A 91 -49.77 6.98 7.54
CA VAL A 91 -49.35 5.60 7.24
C VAL A 91 -47.90 5.57 6.74
N LEU A 92 -47.52 6.45 5.81
CA LEU A 92 -46.14 6.50 5.31
C LEU A 92 -45.14 6.89 6.41
N ALA A 93 -45.50 7.80 7.32
CA ALA A 93 -44.66 8.20 8.44
C ALA A 93 -44.25 7.00 9.31
N ILE A 94 -45.21 6.09 9.59
CA ILE A 94 -44.95 4.84 10.32
C ILE A 94 -44.10 3.89 9.48
N VAL A 95 -44.46 3.67 8.21
CA VAL A 95 -43.70 2.77 7.32
C VAL A 95 -42.23 3.20 7.23
N ALA A 96 -41.95 4.50 7.15
CA ALA A 96 -40.61 5.05 7.03
C ALA A 96 -39.70 4.73 8.22
N THR A 97 -40.22 4.44 9.42
CA THR A 97 -39.40 4.02 10.58
C THR A 97 -38.91 2.58 10.47
N THR A 98 -39.59 1.74 9.68
CA THR A 98 -39.27 0.31 9.48
C THR A 98 -38.29 0.05 8.34
N VAL A 99 -37.96 1.09 7.57
CA VAL A 99 -37.05 1.01 6.41
C VAL A 99 -35.64 1.43 6.83
N GLU A 100 -34.66 0.58 6.55
CA GLU A 100 -33.25 0.91 6.71
C GLU A 100 -32.87 2.11 5.84
N TYR A 101 -32.02 2.99 6.35
CA TYR A 101 -31.66 4.24 5.66
C TYR A 101 -31.11 4.00 4.24
N LYS A 102 -30.29 2.95 4.03
CA LYS A 102 -29.77 2.54 2.70
C LYS A 102 -30.86 2.18 1.67
N ARG A 103 -32.10 1.92 2.11
CA ARG A 103 -33.24 1.53 1.26
C ARG A 103 -34.33 2.59 1.23
N ILE A 104 -34.08 3.79 1.73
CA ILE A 104 -35.08 4.86 1.84
C ILE A 104 -35.66 5.29 0.49
N ALA A 105 -34.87 5.16 -0.60
CA ALA A 105 -35.32 5.40 -1.97
C ALA A 105 -36.51 4.52 -2.40
N SER A 106 -36.75 3.37 -1.74
CA SER A 106 -37.92 2.53 -2.01
C SER A 106 -39.26 3.19 -1.63
N LEU A 107 -39.25 4.21 -0.78
CA LEU A 107 -40.44 4.96 -0.39
C LEU A 107 -41.02 5.80 -1.55
N THR A 108 -40.22 6.09 -2.59
CA THR A 108 -40.66 6.80 -3.80
C THR A 108 -41.88 6.14 -4.47
N ALA A 109 -42.05 4.83 -4.31
CA ALA A 109 -43.20 4.09 -4.82
C ALA A 109 -44.54 4.60 -4.27
N PHE A 110 -44.56 5.19 -3.06
CA PHE A 110 -45.78 5.80 -2.51
C PHE A 110 -46.22 7.03 -3.33
N ALA A 111 -45.29 7.89 -3.75
CA ALA A 111 -45.61 9.04 -4.61
C ALA A 111 -46.25 8.61 -5.93
N ASP A 112 -45.73 7.55 -6.57
CA ASP A 112 -46.28 7.02 -7.81
C ASP A 112 -47.68 6.41 -7.63
N VAL A 113 -47.93 5.72 -6.50
CA VAL A 113 -49.26 5.17 -6.19
C VAL A 113 -50.27 6.28 -5.88
N TRP A 114 -49.90 7.28 -5.08
CA TRP A 114 -50.77 8.42 -4.77
C TRP A 114 -51.15 9.20 -6.03
N THR A 115 -50.15 9.49 -6.87
CA THR A 115 -50.37 10.22 -8.12
C THR A 115 -51.26 9.43 -9.08
N LYS A 116 -51.03 8.11 -9.19
CA LYS A 116 -51.82 7.25 -10.07
C LYS A 116 -53.27 7.09 -9.62
N ASP A 117 -53.51 7.01 -8.31
CA ASP A 117 -54.80 6.63 -7.77
C ASP A 117 -55.68 7.85 -7.43
N HIS A 118 -55.06 8.99 -7.11
CA HIS A 118 -55.74 10.18 -6.59
C HIS A 118 -55.29 11.50 -7.25
N GLY A 119 -54.34 11.46 -8.17
CA GLY A 119 -53.84 12.64 -8.89
C GLY A 119 -52.66 13.35 -8.21
N ALA A 120 -52.03 14.26 -8.96
CA ALA A 120 -50.82 14.97 -8.52
C ALA A 120 -51.06 15.93 -7.34
N ALA A 121 -52.23 16.57 -7.28
CA ALA A 121 -52.63 17.44 -6.17
C ALA A 121 -52.69 16.67 -4.84
N PHE A 122 -53.33 15.50 -4.82
CA PHE A 122 -53.39 14.64 -3.64
C PHE A 122 -51.98 14.21 -3.18
N ALA A 123 -51.10 13.82 -4.12
CA ALA A 123 -49.74 13.42 -3.81
C ALA A 123 -48.91 14.58 -3.21
N ALA A 124 -49.13 15.82 -3.71
CA ALA A 124 -48.51 17.03 -3.19
C ALA A 124 -48.99 17.37 -1.77
N GLU A 125 -50.30 17.33 -1.51
CA GLU A 125 -50.87 17.55 -0.18
C GLU A 125 -50.39 16.48 0.83
N ALA A 126 -50.35 15.21 0.41
CA ALA A 126 -49.93 14.11 1.27
C ALA A 126 -48.46 14.22 1.68
N VAL A 127 -47.56 14.61 0.78
CA VAL A 127 -46.15 14.79 1.14
C VAL A 127 -45.91 16.06 1.98
N VAL A 128 -46.73 17.10 1.81
CA VAL A 128 -46.72 18.27 2.69
C VAL A 128 -47.27 17.91 4.09
N GLU A 129 -48.36 17.15 4.20
CA GLU A 129 -48.82 16.65 5.52
C GLU A 129 -47.75 15.76 6.18
N LEU A 130 -47.05 14.91 5.42
CA LEU A 130 -45.97 14.07 5.92
C LEU A 130 -44.85 14.90 6.59
N ALA A 131 -44.57 16.08 6.07
CA ALA A 131 -43.58 17.00 6.62
C ALA A 131 -43.96 17.50 8.03
N GLY A 132 -45.26 17.64 8.28
CA GLY A 132 -45.83 18.03 9.57
C GLY A 132 -45.97 16.90 10.58
N ILE A 133 -45.65 15.65 10.21
CA ILE A 133 -45.78 14.48 11.08
C ILE A 133 -44.41 14.05 11.63
N ARG A 134 -44.41 13.59 12.88
CA ARG A 134 -43.27 12.97 13.54
C ARG A 134 -43.70 11.67 14.22
N VAL A 135 -42.81 10.68 14.17
CA VAL A 135 -42.94 9.41 14.88
C VAL A 135 -41.93 9.39 16.02
N ALA A 136 -42.36 9.22 17.27
CA ALA A 136 -41.50 9.23 18.46
C ALA A 136 -41.33 7.81 19.02
N SER A 137 -40.09 7.40 19.33
CA SER A 137 -39.81 6.12 19.99
C SER A 137 -40.17 6.22 21.47
N ARG A 138 -40.76 5.17 22.02
CA ARG A 138 -40.94 5.01 23.46
C ARG A 138 -39.68 4.42 24.08
N ASP A 139 -39.15 5.05 25.11
CA ASP A 139 -38.11 4.43 25.92
C ASP A 139 -38.79 3.56 26.98
N GLN A 140 -38.81 2.25 26.76
CA GLN A 140 -39.17 1.28 27.79
C GLN A 140 -37.89 0.52 28.13
N GLY A 141 -37.40 0.68 29.36
CA GLY A 141 -36.13 0.13 29.82
C GLY A 141 -35.90 -1.33 29.42
N ARG A 142 -34.62 -1.61 29.09
CA ARG A 142 -34.00 -2.91 28.74
C ARG A 142 -34.98 -4.10 28.59
N GLY A 143 -35.38 -4.39 27.35
CA GLY A 143 -35.67 -5.77 26.95
C GLY A 143 -36.92 -6.07 26.11
N SER A 144 -37.68 -5.10 25.59
CA SER A 144 -38.89 -5.37 24.81
C SER A 144 -39.13 -4.35 23.67
N SER A 145 -39.87 -4.78 22.65
CA SER A 145 -40.10 -4.13 21.35
C SER A 145 -40.35 -2.60 21.40
N SER A 146 -39.69 -1.86 20.51
CA SER A 146 -39.92 -0.41 20.32
C SER A 146 -41.35 -0.13 19.85
N SER A 147 -42.18 0.46 20.72
CA SER A 147 -43.48 1.03 20.33
C SER A 147 -43.30 2.50 19.91
N TRP A 148 -44.08 2.96 18.94
CA TRP A 148 -43.98 4.31 18.36
C TRP A 148 -45.28 5.11 18.50
N ASP A 149 -45.17 6.43 18.78
CA ASP A 149 -46.30 7.37 18.83
C ASP A 149 -46.32 8.31 17.60
N LEU A 150 -47.50 8.52 17.00
CA LEU A 150 -47.74 9.56 15.98
C LEU A 150 -48.00 10.92 16.64
N ARG A 151 -47.26 11.97 16.26
CA ARG A 151 -47.43 13.33 16.76
C ARG A 151 -47.25 14.37 15.65
N ARG A 152 -47.85 15.55 15.82
CA ARG A 152 -47.51 16.73 15.01
C ARG A 152 -46.10 17.21 15.35
N ARG A 153 -45.38 17.71 14.35
CA ARG A 153 -44.03 18.25 14.51
C ARG A 153 -44.11 19.62 15.20
N CYS A 154 -43.41 19.78 16.34
CA CYS A 154 -43.33 21.04 17.08
C CYS A 154 -42.01 21.79 16.84
N ALA A 155 -41.94 23.04 17.31
CA ALA A 155 -40.79 23.94 17.14
C ALA A 155 -39.52 23.50 17.90
N ASP A 156 -39.67 22.87 19.07
CA ASP A 156 -38.58 22.61 20.03
C ASP A 156 -37.76 21.34 19.75
N PHE A 157 -38.07 20.57 18.70
CA PHE A 157 -37.38 19.31 18.49
C PHE A 157 -36.01 19.48 17.82
N ALA A 158 -34.98 18.87 18.42
CA ALA A 158 -33.62 18.83 17.89
C ALA A 158 -33.61 18.22 16.48
N LEU A 159 -33.07 18.97 15.53
CA LEU A 159 -32.86 18.58 14.14
C LEU A 159 -31.67 17.61 14.07
N ALA A 160 -31.82 16.41 14.62
CA ALA A 160 -30.70 15.46 14.72
C ALA A 160 -30.56 14.55 13.48
N ALA A 161 -31.51 14.57 12.53
CA ALA A 161 -31.48 13.72 11.35
C ALA A 161 -32.22 14.31 10.13
N ALA A 162 -31.73 13.99 8.93
CA ALA A 162 -32.38 14.31 7.65
C ALA A 162 -33.83 13.77 7.58
N TRP A 163 -34.72 14.52 6.94
CA TRP A 163 -36.14 14.15 6.87
C TRP A 163 -36.35 12.93 5.95
N ARG A 164 -36.83 11.83 6.53
CA ARG A 164 -37.04 10.55 5.82
C ARG A 164 -38.03 10.61 4.64
N GLY A 165 -38.83 11.68 4.54
CA GLY A 165 -39.76 11.93 3.45
C GLY A 165 -39.14 12.54 2.19
N GLU A 166 -37.87 12.99 2.24
CA GLU A 166 -37.22 13.68 1.12
C GLU A 166 -37.29 12.92 -0.21
N PRO A 167 -37.03 11.59 -0.31
CA PRO A 167 -37.12 10.88 -1.59
C PRO A 167 -38.53 10.94 -2.20
N VAL A 168 -39.56 10.95 -1.36
CA VAL A 168 -40.97 11.04 -1.78
C VAL A 168 -41.26 12.45 -2.28
N ALA A 169 -40.77 13.48 -1.58
CA ALA A 169 -40.89 14.87 -2.03
C ALA A 169 -40.18 15.10 -3.37
N ARG A 170 -38.95 14.61 -3.55
CA ARG A 170 -38.21 14.66 -4.83
C ARG A 170 -39.01 14.01 -5.96
N ARG A 171 -39.61 12.85 -5.69
CA ARG A 171 -40.43 12.16 -6.69
C ARG A 171 -41.71 12.92 -7.03
N VAL A 172 -42.41 13.48 -6.04
CA VAL A 172 -43.61 14.32 -6.28
C VAL A 172 -43.24 15.58 -7.07
N ARG A 173 -42.13 16.27 -6.73
CA ARG A 173 -41.62 17.43 -7.48
C ARG A 173 -41.34 17.07 -8.94
N ALA A 174 -40.68 15.94 -9.19
CA ALA A 174 -40.44 15.45 -10.55
C ALA A 174 -41.74 15.24 -11.33
N LEU A 175 -42.75 14.63 -10.71
CA LEU A 175 -44.07 14.42 -11.32
C LEU A 175 -44.80 15.75 -11.58
N LEU A 176 -44.74 16.71 -10.65
CA LEU A 176 -45.31 18.05 -10.83
C LEU A 176 -44.63 18.84 -11.94
N SER A 177 -43.29 18.72 -12.08
CA SER A 177 -42.55 19.39 -13.15
C SER A 177 -43.00 18.98 -14.57
N ALA A 178 -43.44 17.72 -14.70
CA ALA A 178 -43.94 17.11 -15.93
C ALA A 178 -45.48 17.09 -16.03
N ALA A 179 -46.20 17.63 -15.03
CA ALA A 179 -47.66 17.63 -14.99
C ALA A 179 -48.27 18.60 -16.02
N SER A 180 -49.56 18.39 -16.33
CA SER A 180 -50.32 19.34 -17.14
C SER A 180 -50.51 20.67 -16.38
N ASP A 181 -50.75 21.78 -17.09
CA ASP A 181 -50.97 23.08 -16.45
C ASP A 181 -52.16 23.06 -15.48
N ALA A 182 -53.21 22.29 -15.80
CA ALA A 182 -54.38 22.11 -14.95
C ALA A 182 -54.04 21.35 -13.66
N ASP A 183 -53.27 20.26 -13.75
CA ASP A 183 -52.87 19.45 -12.58
C ASP A 183 -51.87 20.21 -11.68
N TYR A 184 -50.97 20.99 -12.28
CA TYR A 184 -50.03 21.84 -11.54
C TYR A 184 -50.76 22.97 -10.81
N ALA A 185 -51.69 23.66 -11.48
CA ALA A 185 -52.52 24.69 -10.85
C ALA A 185 -53.39 24.12 -9.73
N ALA A 186 -54.00 22.94 -9.93
CA ALA A 186 -54.76 22.26 -8.89
C ALA A 186 -53.90 21.92 -7.67
N ALA A 187 -52.66 21.43 -7.87
CA ALA A 187 -51.74 21.17 -6.78
C ALA A 187 -51.32 22.45 -6.03
N ARG A 188 -51.08 23.55 -6.76
CA ARG A 188 -50.76 24.86 -6.15
C ARG A 188 -51.90 25.39 -5.29
N ASP A 189 -53.12 25.38 -5.82
CA ASP A 189 -54.29 25.95 -5.14
C ASP A 189 -54.68 25.09 -3.92
N ALA A 190 -54.52 23.77 -4.03
CA ALA A 190 -54.66 22.81 -2.94
C ALA A 190 -53.66 23.11 -1.80
N LEU A 191 -52.36 23.24 -2.10
CA LEU A 191 -51.34 23.57 -1.11
C LEU A 191 -51.55 24.97 -0.47
N ALA A 192 -52.03 25.95 -1.24
CA ALA A 192 -52.36 27.27 -0.71
C ALA A 192 -53.53 27.20 0.30
N THR A 193 -54.57 26.43 -0.03
CA THR A 193 -55.73 26.22 0.85
C THR A 193 -55.34 25.46 2.13
N GLN A 194 -54.52 24.41 2.00
CA GLN A 194 -54.07 23.56 3.10
C GLN A 194 -53.16 24.29 4.10
N LEU A 195 -52.37 25.27 3.64
CA LEU A 195 -51.52 26.10 4.49
C LEU A 195 -52.30 27.28 5.09
N GLY A 196 -53.27 27.85 4.36
CA GLY A 196 -54.11 28.96 4.85
C GLY A 196 -55.22 28.56 5.84
N THR A 197 -55.79 27.35 5.74
CA THR A 197 -56.86 26.88 6.64
C THR A 197 -56.39 26.46 8.04
N LYS A 198 -55.08 26.22 8.23
CA LYS A 198 -54.50 25.78 9.51
C LYS A 198 -53.77 26.88 10.29
N SER A 199 -53.59 28.08 9.72
CA SER A 199 -53.01 29.22 10.46
C SER A 199 -53.95 29.82 11.51
N ASP A 200 -55.27 29.61 11.39
CA ASP A 200 -56.28 30.31 12.20
C ASP A 200 -56.92 29.48 13.34
N ALA A 201 -56.56 28.19 13.55
CA ALA A 201 -57.31 27.32 14.47
C ALA A 201 -56.51 26.48 15.50
N ALA A 202 -55.16 26.48 15.54
CA ALA A 202 -54.45 25.50 16.37
C ALA A 202 -53.13 25.98 17.02
N LEU A 203 -53.16 27.07 17.80
CA LEU A 203 -51.99 27.50 18.61
C LEU A 203 -52.34 27.84 20.08
N ALA A 204 -53.34 27.15 20.66
CA ALA A 204 -53.61 27.18 22.10
C ALA A 204 -53.51 25.79 22.78
N GLY A 205 -52.91 24.81 22.10
CA GLY A 205 -52.68 23.47 22.65
C GLY A 205 -51.32 23.37 23.33
N GLU A 206 -51.34 23.14 24.64
CA GLU A 206 -50.22 23.07 25.58
C GLU A 206 -48.98 22.32 25.07
N CYS A 207 -47.89 23.06 24.82
CA CYS A 207 -46.54 22.51 24.81
C CYS A 207 -46.05 22.50 26.26
N SER A 208 -46.36 21.44 27.01
CA SER A 208 -45.86 21.27 28.39
C SER A 208 -44.53 20.53 28.37
N ASP A 209 -43.45 21.29 28.15
CA ASP A 209 -42.13 20.98 28.73
C ASP A 209 -41.34 22.29 28.79
N ALA A 210 -40.95 22.67 30.01
CA ALA A 210 -40.42 23.98 30.34
C ALA A 210 -38.94 24.12 29.94
N ALA A 211 -38.61 25.34 29.48
CA ALA A 211 -37.28 25.98 29.40
C ALA A 211 -36.59 26.05 28.02
N ALA A 212 -37.06 26.94 27.12
CA ALA A 212 -36.21 27.71 26.20
C ALA A 212 -36.95 28.97 25.68
N PRO A 213 -36.26 30.05 25.27
CA PRO A 213 -36.89 31.34 24.94
C PRO A 213 -37.61 31.35 23.59
N ALA A 214 -38.69 32.13 23.55
CA ALA A 214 -39.59 32.34 22.43
C ALA A 214 -39.00 33.16 21.26
N GLU A 215 -37.93 32.68 20.61
CA GLU A 215 -37.58 33.11 19.24
C GLU A 215 -38.15 32.11 18.22
N VAL A 216 -39.47 32.27 18.10
CA VAL A 216 -40.52 31.80 17.18
C VAL A 216 -40.08 31.04 15.91
N ARG A 217 -40.17 29.70 15.93
CA ARG A 217 -40.46 28.92 14.71
C ARG A 217 -41.98 28.75 14.58
N PRO A 218 -42.59 28.99 13.41
CA PRO A 218 -44.00 28.65 13.19
C PRO A 218 -44.21 27.14 13.35
N ALA A 219 -45.32 26.70 13.96
CA ALA A 219 -45.63 25.28 14.13
C ALA A 219 -45.60 24.47 12.80
N ASP A 220 -45.87 25.13 11.68
CA ASP A 220 -45.93 24.54 10.33
C ASP A 220 -44.67 24.77 9.47
N TRP A 221 -43.54 25.21 10.02
CA TRP A 221 -42.35 25.60 9.25
C TRP A 221 -41.89 24.56 8.22
N MET A 222 -41.92 23.27 8.57
CA MET A 222 -41.49 22.18 7.68
C MET A 222 -42.48 21.95 6.52
N ARG A 223 -43.78 22.17 6.76
CA ARG A 223 -44.81 22.09 5.71
C ARG A 223 -44.65 23.23 4.71
N SER A 224 -44.36 24.43 5.20
CA SER A 224 -44.04 25.59 4.35
C SER A 224 -42.77 25.38 3.53
N LEU A 225 -41.71 24.81 4.12
CA LEU A 225 -40.48 24.46 3.41
C LEU A 225 -40.73 23.44 2.28
N VAL A 226 -41.42 22.34 2.57
CA VAL A 226 -41.72 21.31 1.55
C VAL A 226 -42.63 21.88 0.46
N ALA A 227 -43.60 22.73 0.79
CA ALA A 227 -44.44 23.39 -0.21
C ALA A 227 -43.64 24.32 -1.13
N ALA A 228 -42.71 25.11 -0.60
CA ALA A 228 -41.79 25.94 -1.40
C ALA A 228 -40.88 25.09 -2.29
N TYR A 229 -40.40 23.96 -1.76
CA TYR A 229 -39.59 23.00 -2.51
C TYR A 229 -40.35 22.31 -3.65
N LEU A 230 -41.63 21.97 -3.48
CA LEU A 230 -42.45 21.39 -4.55
C LEU A 230 -42.82 22.41 -5.64
N LEU A 231 -42.98 23.68 -5.25
CA LEU A 231 -43.41 24.79 -6.10
C LEU A 231 -42.38 25.93 -6.11
N PRO A 232 -41.15 25.69 -6.59
CA PRO A 232 -40.08 26.70 -6.58
C PRO A 232 -40.37 27.90 -7.51
N SER A 233 -41.36 27.78 -8.40
CA SER A 233 -41.83 28.87 -9.26
C SER A 233 -42.65 29.93 -8.51
N GLU A 234 -43.09 29.65 -7.28
CA GLU A 234 -43.79 30.61 -6.42
C GLU A 234 -42.75 31.53 -5.74
N VAL A 235 -42.15 32.43 -6.53
CA VAL A 235 -40.99 33.25 -6.15
C VAL A 235 -41.20 33.98 -4.83
N ASP A 236 -42.37 34.58 -4.60
CA ASP A 236 -42.66 35.30 -3.35
C ASP A 236 -42.61 34.40 -2.12
N ARG A 237 -43.06 33.14 -2.24
CA ARG A 237 -43.01 32.15 -1.16
C ARG A 237 -41.58 31.72 -0.87
N VAL A 238 -40.77 31.52 -1.91
CA VAL A 238 -39.34 31.18 -1.76
C VAL A 238 -38.57 32.35 -1.15
N THR A 239 -38.86 33.59 -1.57
CA THR A 239 -38.26 34.80 -0.99
C THR A 239 -38.61 34.93 0.49
N ALA A 240 -39.88 34.74 0.87
CA ALA A 240 -40.31 34.76 2.27
C ALA A 240 -39.67 33.62 3.10
N LEU A 241 -39.46 32.44 2.51
CA LEU A 241 -38.74 31.33 3.13
C LEU A 241 -37.27 31.67 3.40
N CYS A 242 -36.55 32.21 2.40
CA CYS A 242 -35.13 32.54 2.52
C CYS A 242 -34.88 33.67 3.53
N ALA A 243 -35.82 34.62 3.65
CA ALA A 243 -35.76 35.71 4.62
C ALA A 243 -36.22 35.32 6.04
N ALA A 244 -36.69 34.08 6.26
CA ALA A 244 -37.27 33.69 7.54
C ALA A 244 -36.19 33.51 8.63
N PRO A 245 -36.35 34.07 9.84
CA PRO A 245 -35.34 33.99 10.90
C PRO A 245 -34.95 32.55 11.32
N TRP A 246 -35.86 31.59 11.13
CA TRP A 246 -35.63 30.19 11.48
C TRP A 246 -34.82 29.41 10.43
N ILE A 247 -34.56 29.98 9.25
CA ILE A 247 -33.90 29.27 8.14
C ILE A 247 -32.48 28.82 8.50
N ALA A 248 -31.75 29.64 9.25
CA ALA A 248 -30.42 29.34 9.76
C ALA A 248 -30.40 28.04 10.58
N VAL A 249 -31.47 27.81 11.35
CA VAL A 249 -31.59 26.61 12.20
C VAL A 249 -31.99 25.38 11.38
N ALA A 250 -32.73 25.55 10.28
CA ALA A 250 -33.16 24.45 9.41
C ALA A 250 -32.05 23.94 8.47
N LEU A 251 -31.15 24.82 8.03
CA LEU A 251 -30.11 24.53 7.04
C LEU A 251 -29.25 23.29 7.35
N PRO A 252 -28.73 23.07 8.58
CA PRO A 252 -27.88 21.91 8.87
C PRO A 252 -28.53 20.54 8.61
N THR A 253 -29.86 20.46 8.53
CA THR A 253 -30.57 19.19 8.28
C THR A 253 -31.45 19.16 7.05
N GLN A 254 -31.85 20.34 6.54
CA GLN A 254 -32.74 20.47 5.38
C GLN A 254 -32.08 21.24 4.23
N CYS A 255 -30.74 21.32 4.21
CA CYS A 255 -29.96 22.10 3.25
C CYS A 255 -30.39 21.86 1.80
N GLY A 256 -30.48 20.60 1.38
CA GLY A 256 -30.87 20.24 0.01
C GLY A 256 -32.27 20.73 -0.37
N LEU A 257 -33.26 20.69 0.53
CA LEU A 257 -34.61 21.21 0.25
C LEU A 257 -34.59 22.73 0.10
N VAL A 258 -33.83 23.45 0.94
CA VAL A 258 -33.73 24.91 0.87
C VAL A 258 -33.02 25.35 -0.41
N LEU A 259 -31.81 24.84 -0.66
CA LEU A 259 -30.99 25.24 -1.81
C LEU A 259 -31.66 24.92 -3.15
N ARG A 260 -32.32 23.76 -3.27
CA ARG A 260 -33.04 23.38 -4.50
C ARG A 260 -34.36 24.14 -4.70
N SER A 261 -34.78 24.95 -3.73
CA SER A 261 -35.95 25.84 -3.87
C SER A 261 -35.58 27.22 -4.41
N VAL A 262 -34.32 27.62 -4.30
CA VAL A 262 -33.83 28.94 -4.69
C VAL A 262 -33.91 29.11 -6.22
N SER A 263 -34.38 30.29 -6.62
CA SER A 263 -34.61 30.65 -8.03
C SER A 263 -33.91 31.95 -8.43
N THR A 264 -33.41 32.77 -7.50
CA THR A 264 -32.66 34.01 -7.82
C THR A 264 -31.39 34.18 -6.97
N ALA A 265 -30.46 35.02 -7.45
CA ALA A 265 -29.21 35.30 -6.74
C ALA A 265 -29.46 36.07 -5.43
N GLU A 266 -30.49 36.92 -5.38
CA GLU A 266 -30.88 37.64 -4.15
C GLU A 266 -31.41 36.69 -3.08
N GLN A 267 -32.17 35.66 -3.48
CA GLN A 267 -32.63 34.62 -2.56
C GLN A 267 -31.46 33.82 -1.98
N LEU A 268 -30.46 33.49 -2.81
CA LEU A 268 -29.24 32.82 -2.33
C LEU A 268 -28.45 33.70 -1.36
N ALA A 269 -28.31 34.99 -1.68
CA ALA A 269 -27.60 35.97 -0.85
C ALA A 269 -28.32 36.27 0.48
N ALA A 270 -29.63 36.04 0.56
CA ALA A 270 -30.41 36.18 1.80
C ALA A 270 -30.21 35.03 2.80
N LEU A 271 -29.64 33.89 2.36
CA LEU A 271 -29.31 32.77 3.23
C LEU A 271 -28.00 33.04 3.98
N PRO A 272 -27.82 32.50 5.22
CA PRO A 272 -26.58 32.61 5.98
C PRO A 272 -25.50 31.67 5.41
N LEU A 273 -25.03 31.98 4.21
CA LEU A 273 -24.03 31.20 3.46
C LEU A 273 -22.75 32.00 3.19
N THR A 274 -22.59 33.15 3.84
CA THR A 274 -21.44 34.05 3.68
C THR A 274 -20.35 33.82 4.72
N ASP A 275 -20.66 33.18 5.86
CA ASP A 275 -19.68 32.81 6.88
C ASP A 275 -19.07 31.43 6.55
N PRO A 276 -17.76 31.35 6.25
CA PRO A 276 -17.07 30.08 5.97
C PRO A 276 -17.23 29.05 7.10
N GLY A 277 -17.27 29.50 8.36
CA GLY A 277 -17.43 28.63 9.52
C GLY A 277 -18.80 27.95 9.57
N GLU A 278 -19.87 28.69 9.26
CA GLU A 278 -21.23 28.15 9.20
C GLU A 278 -21.43 27.23 7.98
N VAL A 279 -20.86 27.59 6.83
CA VAL A 279 -20.97 26.81 5.59
C VAL A 279 -20.23 25.46 5.68
N SER A 280 -19.10 25.41 6.39
CA SER A 280 -18.27 24.21 6.54
C SER A 280 -19.03 22.97 7.03
N VAL A 281 -20.01 23.18 7.92
CA VAL A 281 -20.78 22.13 8.59
C VAL A 281 -22.09 21.81 7.87
N LEU A 282 -22.42 22.50 6.78
CA LEU A 282 -23.64 22.27 6.02
C LEU A 282 -23.46 21.09 5.04
N PRO A 283 -24.40 20.13 5.00
CA PRO A 283 -24.33 18.98 4.11
C PRO A 283 -24.76 19.34 2.68
N ILE A 284 -24.04 20.28 2.05
CA ILE A 284 -24.29 20.71 0.66
C ILE A 284 -23.79 19.63 -0.28
N SER A 285 -24.65 19.08 -1.12
CA SER A 285 -24.28 18.06 -2.09
C SER A 285 -23.92 18.64 -3.45
N ALA A 286 -23.19 17.88 -4.28
CA ALA A 286 -22.92 18.27 -5.66
C ALA A 286 -24.22 18.44 -6.48
N GLU A 287 -25.27 17.67 -6.15
CA GLU A 287 -26.61 17.81 -6.74
C GLU A 287 -27.23 19.18 -6.43
N ASP A 288 -27.03 19.71 -5.20
CA ASP A 288 -27.55 21.02 -4.79
C ASP A 288 -26.89 22.14 -5.60
N LEU A 289 -25.55 22.11 -5.70
CA LEU A 289 -24.80 23.11 -6.47
C LEU A 289 -25.08 23.04 -7.96
N THR A 290 -25.21 21.84 -8.53
CA THR A 290 -25.54 21.65 -9.95
C THR A 290 -26.95 22.19 -10.25
N THR A 291 -27.92 21.94 -9.34
CA THR A 291 -29.29 22.45 -9.46
C THR A 291 -29.35 23.97 -9.32
N LEU A 292 -28.54 24.56 -8.44
CA LEU A 292 -28.40 26.02 -8.31
C LEU A 292 -27.74 26.63 -9.55
N ALA A 293 -26.66 26.03 -10.05
CA ALA A 293 -25.91 26.49 -11.21
C ALA A 293 -26.77 26.51 -12.48
N GLU A 294 -27.65 25.53 -12.66
CA GLU A 294 -28.59 25.50 -13.80
C GLU A 294 -29.52 26.73 -13.84
N GLN A 295 -29.83 27.31 -12.68
CA GLN A 295 -30.71 28.48 -12.59
C GLN A 295 -29.96 29.78 -12.55
N LEU A 296 -28.99 29.87 -11.64
CA LEU A 296 -28.31 31.11 -11.30
C LEU A 296 -27.13 31.37 -12.25
N GLY A 297 -26.67 30.36 -13.00
CA GLY A 297 -25.47 30.44 -13.81
C GLY A 297 -24.29 30.92 -12.95
N PRO A 298 -23.58 31.99 -13.36
CA PRO A 298 -22.47 32.56 -12.59
C PRO A 298 -22.84 33.05 -11.18
N GLY A 299 -24.13 33.23 -10.85
CA GLY A 299 -24.57 33.62 -9.51
C GLY A 299 -24.23 32.63 -8.40
N VAL A 300 -23.87 31.38 -8.73
CA VAL A 300 -23.44 30.35 -7.77
C VAL A 300 -21.94 30.44 -7.42
N VAL A 301 -21.14 31.17 -8.21
CA VAL A 301 -19.67 31.24 -8.06
C VAL A 301 -19.24 31.62 -6.64
N PRO A 302 -19.84 32.62 -5.95
CA PRO A 302 -19.44 32.97 -4.60
C PRO A 302 -19.58 31.79 -3.62
N LEU A 303 -20.69 31.05 -3.66
CA LEU A 303 -20.91 29.90 -2.77
C LEU A 303 -19.94 28.75 -3.07
N ALA A 304 -19.73 28.42 -4.35
CA ALA A 304 -18.80 27.37 -4.74
C ALA A 304 -17.36 27.71 -4.36
N THR A 305 -16.98 28.99 -4.48
CA THR A 305 -15.68 29.51 -4.07
C THR A 305 -15.50 29.44 -2.54
N THR A 306 -16.50 29.86 -1.76
CA THR A 306 -16.47 29.71 -0.29
C THR A 306 -16.33 28.26 0.13
N LEU A 307 -17.07 27.33 -0.49
CA LEU A 307 -16.97 25.90 -0.19
C LEU A 307 -15.60 25.31 -0.55
N LEU A 308 -14.93 25.86 -1.55
CA LEU A 308 -13.62 25.45 -2.02
C LEU A 308 -12.48 25.91 -1.09
N ASP A 309 -12.68 27.04 -0.39
CA ASP A 309 -11.74 27.67 0.55
C ASP A 309 -12.08 27.39 2.02
N VAL A 310 -12.79 26.29 2.28
CA VAL A 310 -13.09 25.86 3.64
C VAL A 310 -12.49 24.47 3.84
N PRO A 311 -11.57 24.29 4.81
CA PRO A 311 -10.98 23.00 5.06
C PRO A 311 -12.00 22.07 5.72
N ASP A 312 -11.93 20.78 5.41
CA ASP A 312 -12.80 19.73 5.98
C ASP A 312 -14.31 20.00 5.84
N SER A 313 -14.74 20.66 4.76
CA SER A 313 -16.16 20.89 4.51
C SER A 313 -16.91 19.55 4.39
N THR A 314 -18.13 19.50 4.94
CA THR A 314 -19.02 18.33 4.79
C THR A 314 -19.65 18.23 3.38
N GLY A 315 -19.24 19.12 2.48
CA GLY A 315 -19.81 19.32 1.14
C GLY A 315 -19.15 18.49 0.04
N PRO A 316 -19.27 18.91 -1.24
CA PRO A 316 -18.65 18.23 -2.37
C PRO A 316 -17.12 18.33 -2.29
N ASP A 317 -16.42 17.36 -2.86
CA ASP A 317 -14.96 17.43 -2.90
C ASP A 317 -14.45 18.55 -3.82
N GLU A 318 -13.17 18.92 -3.62
CA GLU A 318 -12.46 19.96 -4.36
C GLU A 318 -12.58 19.79 -5.89
N HIS A 319 -12.50 18.54 -6.37
CA HIS A 319 -12.62 18.23 -7.79
C HIS A 319 -14.01 18.57 -8.33
N ALA A 320 -15.08 18.17 -7.64
CA ALA A 320 -16.44 18.48 -8.06
C ALA A 320 -16.74 19.99 -8.08
N LEU A 321 -16.16 20.75 -7.15
CA LEU A 321 -16.29 22.21 -7.09
C LEU A 321 -15.54 22.90 -8.23
N LEU A 322 -14.30 22.48 -8.50
CA LEU A 322 -13.49 23.01 -9.60
C LEU A 322 -14.09 22.66 -10.97
N ASP A 323 -14.63 21.45 -11.14
CA ASP A 323 -15.32 21.04 -12.36
C ASP A 323 -16.60 21.85 -12.59
N LEU A 324 -17.37 22.12 -11.52
CA LEU A 324 -18.54 23.00 -11.58
C LEU A 324 -18.13 24.40 -12.05
N LEU A 325 -17.11 25.00 -11.42
CA LEU A 325 -16.61 26.34 -11.76
C LEU A 325 -16.06 26.41 -13.19
N ALA A 326 -15.29 25.42 -13.64
CA ALA A 326 -14.75 25.34 -15.00
C ALA A 326 -15.83 25.13 -16.08
N GLY A 327 -17.03 24.68 -15.69
CA GLY A 327 -18.21 24.57 -16.55
C GLY A 327 -19.03 25.84 -16.66
N LEU A 328 -18.84 26.81 -15.75
CA LEU A 328 -19.60 28.07 -15.74
C LEU A 328 -18.96 29.12 -16.67
N PRO A 329 -19.77 29.94 -17.36
CA PRO A 329 -19.27 31.05 -18.16
C PRO A 329 -18.87 32.23 -17.25
N GLY A 330 -18.09 33.16 -17.80
CA GLY A 330 -17.75 34.42 -17.14
C GLY A 330 -16.35 34.46 -16.51
N ASP A 331 -15.80 35.68 -16.38
CA ASP A 331 -14.45 35.91 -15.85
C ASP A 331 -14.34 35.48 -14.39
N ALA A 332 -15.38 35.71 -13.59
CA ALA A 332 -15.37 35.36 -12.17
C ALA A 332 -15.21 33.85 -11.92
N ALA A 333 -15.81 33.00 -12.76
CA ALA A 333 -15.67 31.55 -12.65
C ALA A 333 -14.26 31.08 -13.04
N PHE A 334 -13.72 31.62 -14.17
CA PHE A 334 -12.36 31.31 -14.60
C PHE A 334 -11.32 31.81 -13.57
N ASP A 335 -11.48 33.03 -13.06
CA ASP A 335 -10.60 33.59 -12.05
C ASP A 335 -10.62 32.77 -10.76
N ALA A 336 -11.79 32.25 -10.33
CA ALA A 336 -11.86 31.37 -9.17
C ALA A 336 -11.06 30.08 -9.37
N VAL A 337 -11.09 29.48 -10.57
CA VAL A 337 -10.27 28.30 -10.86
C VAL A 337 -8.78 28.69 -10.95
N ALA A 338 -8.45 29.74 -11.68
CA ALA A 338 -7.09 30.18 -11.95
C ALA A 338 -6.35 30.68 -10.69
N ALA A 339 -7.08 31.33 -9.77
CA ALA A 339 -6.55 31.78 -8.49
C ALA A 339 -6.06 30.63 -7.59
N ARG A 340 -6.45 29.39 -7.89
CA ARG A 340 -6.09 28.18 -7.14
C ARG A 340 -5.08 27.32 -7.88
N LEU A 341 -4.45 27.82 -8.93
CA LEU A 341 -3.40 27.11 -9.65
C LEU A 341 -2.22 26.80 -8.72
N GLY A 342 -1.93 25.52 -8.52
CA GLY A 342 -1.02 25.03 -7.49
C GLY A 342 -1.72 24.21 -6.42
N ARG A 343 -3.04 24.34 -6.29
CA ARG A 343 -3.90 23.34 -5.62
C ARG A 343 -4.21 22.19 -6.58
N ARG A 344 -4.58 21.06 -5.98
CA ARG A 344 -4.88 19.82 -6.69
C ARG A 344 -6.10 20.00 -7.60
N HIS A 345 -6.08 19.44 -8.81
CA HIS A 345 -7.15 19.50 -9.81
C HIS A 345 -7.39 20.88 -10.45
N ALA A 346 -6.90 21.98 -9.86
CA ALA A 346 -7.14 23.34 -10.35
C ALA A 346 -6.53 23.57 -11.74
N TYR A 347 -5.36 22.97 -12.01
CA TYR A 347 -4.73 23.07 -13.33
C TYR A 347 -5.58 22.38 -14.41
N ALA A 348 -6.03 21.15 -14.16
CA ALA A 348 -6.89 20.42 -15.10
C ALA A 348 -8.22 21.15 -15.35
N ALA A 349 -8.83 21.70 -14.31
CA ALA A 349 -10.04 22.50 -14.41
C ALA A 349 -9.81 23.79 -15.21
N ALA A 350 -8.70 24.50 -14.99
CA ALA A 350 -8.34 25.69 -15.75
C ALA A 350 -8.13 25.37 -17.23
N LEU A 351 -7.43 24.29 -17.54
CA LEU A 351 -7.22 23.82 -18.92
C LEU A 351 -8.54 23.45 -19.60
N ALA A 352 -9.47 22.80 -18.88
CA ALA A 352 -10.80 22.50 -19.39
C ALA A 352 -11.62 23.77 -19.68
N ALA A 353 -11.52 24.79 -18.82
CA ALA A 353 -12.13 26.10 -19.06
C ALA A 353 -11.50 26.79 -20.28
N THR A 354 -10.18 26.70 -20.46
CA THR A 354 -9.47 27.24 -21.63
C THR A 354 -9.95 26.64 -22.95
N ARG A 355 -10.21 25.33 -23.00
CA ARG A 355 -10.72 24.69 -24.22
C ARG A 355 -12.09 25.23 -24.66
N ARG A 356 -12.90 25.71 -23.71
CA ARG A 356 -14.20 26.33 -23.99
C ARG A 356 -14.06 27.78 -24.45
N ASP A 357 -13.13 28.52 -23.84
CA ASP A 357 -12.89 29.93 -24.12
C ASP A 357 -11.38 30.27 -24.07
N PRO A 358 -10.65 30.07 -25.19
CA PRO A 358 -9.23 30.36 -25.26
C PRO A 358 -8.92 31.86 -25.11
N GLU A 359 -9.78 32.74 -25.58
CA GLU A 359 -9.57 34.20 -25.54
C GLU A 359 -9.54 34.71 -24.09
N ARG A 360 -10.49 34.26 -23.27
CA ARG A 360 -10.52 34.57 -21.83
C ARG A 360 -9.25 34.14 -21.12
N THR A 361 -8.71 32.99 -21.48
CA THR A 361 -7.47 32.47 -20.90
C THR A 361 -6.28 33.41 -21.14
N TRP A 362 -6.07 33.83 -22.39
CA TRP A 362 -4.98 34.75 -22.74
C TRP A 362 -5.15 36.15 -22.12
N ARG A 363 -6.39 36.57 -21.84
CA ARG A 363 -6.68 37.83 -21.15
C ARG A 363 -6.47 37.73 -19.64
N ARG A 364 -6.88 36.63 -18.99
CA ARG A 364 -6.97 36.52 -17.52
C ARG A 364 -5.72 35.92 -16.88
N LEU A 365 -5.06 34.92 -17.48
CA LEU A 365 -3.86 34.31 -16.87
C LEU A 365 -2.72 35.29 -16.61
N PRO A 366 -2.41 36.28 -17.47
CA PRO A 366 -1.40 37.29 -17.15
C PRO A 366 -1.75 38.13 -15.91
N VAL A 367 -3.05 38.39 -15.68
CA VAL A 367 -3.52 39.13 -14.50
C VAL A 367 -3.31 38.31 -13.23
N ILE A 368 -3.59 37.00 -13.29
CA ILE A 368 -3.34 36.08 -12.17
C ILE A 368 -1.83 35.89 -11.93
N ALA A 369 -1.04 35.75 -13.00
CA ALA A 369 0.41 35.60 -12.92
C ALA A 369 1.14 36.86 -12.39
N ALA A 370 0.58 38.04 -12.66
CA ALA A 370 1.07 39.31 -12.11
C ALA A 370 0.44 39.65 -10.74
N GLY A 371 -0.52 38.85 -10.29
CA GLY A 371 -1.15 38.98 -8.98
C GLY A 371 -0.18 38.66 -7.85
N GLY A 372 -0.46 39.18 -6.66
CA GLY A 372 0.21 38.75 -5.45
C GLY A 372 -0.40 37.47 -4.87
N PRO A 373 0.23 36.88 -3.85
CA PRO A 373 -0.33 35.75 -3.13
C PRO A 373 -1.70 36.11 -2.54
N ILE A 374 -2.60 35.13 -2.56
CA ILE A 374 -3.92 35.23 -1.96
C ILE A 374 -3.98 34.36 -0.71
N VAL A 375 -4.89 34.68 0.19
CA VAL A 375 -5.12 33.87 1.39
C VAL A 375 -6.26 32.90 1.11
N ILE A 376 -5.98 31.60 1.19
CA ILE A 376 -6.96 30.52 1.10
C ILE A 376 -6.80 29.63 2.32
N ASP A 377 -7.90 29.28 2.99
CA ASP A 377 -7.87 28.45 4.21
C ASP A 377 -7.00 29.04 5.35
N GLY A 378 -6.72 30.35 5.32
CA GLY A 378 -5.79 31.01 6.25
C GLY A 378 -4.30 30.83 5.92
N GLU A 379 -3.97 30.16 4.81
CA GLU A 379 -2.62 29.98 4.28
C GLU A 379 -2.38 30.87 3.06
N GLU A 380 -1.13 31.30 2.90
CA GLU A 380 -0.69 32.09 1.75
C GLU A 380 -0.51 31.17 0.53
N HIS A 381 -1.28 31.43 -0.52
CA HIS A 381 -1.25 30.67 -1.78
C HIS A 381 -0.88 31.60 -2.94
N ASP A 382 0.17 31.25 -3.67
CA ASP A 382 0.62 32.01 -4.84
C ASP A 382 0.29 31.26 -6.14
N PRO A 383 -0.71 31.70 -6.92
CA PRO A 383 -1.04 31.07 -8.19
C PRO A 383 -0.09 31.45 -9.33
N ALA A 384 0.86 32.37 -9.12
CA ALA A 384 1.63 32.96 -10.21
C ALA A 384 2.45 31.94 -10.99
N ALA A 385 3.12 31.01 -10.29
CA ALA A 385 3.90 29.96 -10.92
C ALA A 385 3.03 29.00 -11.75
N GLY A 386 1.86 28.62 -11.22
CA GLY A 386 0.92 27.75 -11.92
C GLY A 386 0.27 28.43 -13.14
N ALA A 387 -0.08 29.72 -13.01
CA ALA A 387 -0.60 30.54 -14.11
C ALA A 387 0.44 30.74 -15.22
N ALA A 388 1.69 31.05 -14.87
CA ALA A 388 2.78 31.15 -15.83
C ALA A 388 3.00 29.82 -16.56
N ARG A 389 2.99 28.70 -15.83
CA ARG A 389 3.18 27.38 -16.41
C ARG A 389 2.06 27.01 -17.38
N LEU A 390 0.80 27.14 -16.98
CA LEU A 390 -0.36 26.90 -17.86
C LEU A 390 -0.29 27.78 -19.12
N LEU A 391 0.07 29.05 -18.97
CA LEU A 391 0.22 29.98 -20.09
C LEU A 391 1.30 29.54 -21.08
N TRP A 392 2.43 29.01 -20.60
CA TRP A 392 3.53 28.52 -21.44
C TRP A 392 3.32 27.10 -21.97
N ASP A 393 2.52 26.27 -21.30
CA ASP A 393 2.08 24.97 -21.81
C ASP A 393 1.10 25.13 -23.00
N LEU A 394 0.32 26.21 -23.02
CA LEU A 394 -0.60 26.56 -24.11
C LEU A 394 0.09 27.28 -25.29
N ALA A 395 1.37 27.64 -25.14
CA ALA A 395 2.14 28.25 -26.22
C ALA A 395 2.57 27.17 -27.24
N PRO A 396 2.30 27.33 -28.54
CA PRO A 396 2.77 26.38 -29.55
C PRO A 396 4.29 26.39 -29.67
N ALA A 397 4.83 25.25 -30.11
CA ALA A 397 6.24 25.09 -30.40
C ALA A 397 6.70 26.14 -31.43
N GLU A 398 7.91 26.67 -31.24
CA GLU A 398 8.49 27.80 -31.99
C GLU A 398 8.56 27.61 -33.53
N HIS A 399 8.21 26.42 -34.04
CA HIS A 399 8.30 26.03 -35.46
C HIS A 399 6.96 25.97 -36.21
N THR A 400 5.80 26.14 -35.57
CA THR A 400 4.49 26.16 -36.27
C THR A 400 4.07 27.57 -36.68
N SER A 401 4.93 28.28 -37.41
CA SER A 401 4.53 29.51 -38.12
C SER A 401 3.74 29.24 -39.41
N ALA A 402 3.53 27.98 -39.77
CA ALA A 402 2.95 27.57 -41.06
C ALA A 402 1.57 26.88 -40.97
N GLU A 403 1.11 26.46 -39.78
CA GLU A 403 -0.16 25.71 -39.63
C GLU A 403 -1.33 26.53 -39.06
N ASP A 404 -1.11 27.80 -38.67
CA ASP A 404 -2.21 28.74 -38.34
C ASP A 404 -3.14 29.03 -39.55
N THR A 405 -2.82 28.50 -40.74
CA THR A 405 -3.70 28.51 -41.92
C THR A 405 -4.63 27.30 -42.06
N ALA A 406 -4.52 26.24 -41.24
CA ALA A 406 -5.25 24.98 -41.47
C ALA A 406 -6.50 24.76 -40.58
N THR A 407 -6.63 25.44 -39.44
CA THR A 407 -7.78 25.26 -38.51
C THR A 407 -8.88 26.33 -38.63
N GLY A 408 -8.81 27.24 -39.61
CA GLY A 408 -9.96 28.07 -39.99
C GLY A 408 -10.46 29.07 -38.94
N SER A 409 -9.66 29.41 -37.93
CA SER A 409 -10.01 30.34 -36.84
C SER A 409 -8.91 31.36 -36.56
N ALA A 410 -8.43 32.06 -37.60
CA ALA A 410 -7.51 33.18 -37.41
C ALA A 410 -8.28 34.44 -36.99
N ASP A 411 -8.69 34.53 -35.73
CA ASP A 411 -9.11 35.79 -35.12
C ASP A 411 -7.85 36.63 -34.80
N PRO A 412 -7.61 37.78 -35.47
CA PRO A 412 -6.43 38.61 -35.23
C PRO A 412 -6.30 39.08 -33.77
N SER A 413 -7.44 39.24 -33.08
CA SER A 413 -7.48 39.70 -31.69
C SER A 413 -6.92 38.64 -30.73
N LEU A 414 -7.19 37.35 -30.98
CA LEU A 414 -6.67 36.22 -30.21
C LEU A 414 -5.14 36.11 -30.33
N HIS A 415 -4.61 36.31 -31.55
CA HIS A 415 -3.17 36.32 -31.79
C HIS A 415 -2.46 37.46 -31.05
N GLU A 416 -3.07 38.64 -31.02
CA GLU A 416 -2.53 39.81 -30.32
C GLU A 416 -2.58 39.64 -28.80
N ALA A 417 -3.71 39.17 -28.25
CA ALA A 417 -3.86 38.86 -26.84
C ALA A 417 -2.83 37.82 -26.38
N ARG A 418 -2.65 36.75 -27.16
CA ARG A 418 -1.65 35.71 -26.90
C ARG A 418 -0.21 36.25 -26.91
N ARG A 419 0.15 37.07 -27.90
CA ARG A 419 1.50 37.67 -27.96
C ARG A 419 1.77 38.59 -26.77
N ALA A 420 0.79 39.41 -26.40
CA ALA A 420 0.89 40.30 -25.25
C ALA A 420 1.06 39.50 -23.95
N ALA A 421 0.29 38.42 -23.76
CA ALA A 421 0.36 37.54 -22.61
C ALA A 421 1.76 36.89 -22.43
N LEU A 422 2.31 36.31 -23.50
CA LEU A 422 3.64 35.68 -23.48
C LEU A 422 4.80 36.68 -23.30
N THR A 423 4.59 37.95 -23.66
CA THR A 423 5.57 39.01 -23.41
C THR A 423 5.56 39.46 -21.94
N ALA A 424 4.37 39.46 -21.32
CA ALA A 424 4.18 39.92 -19.95
C ALA A 424 4.66 38.90 -18.89
N VAL A 425 4.55 37.60 -19.18
CA VAL A 425 4.87 36.53 -18.22
C VAL A 425 6.09 35.75 -18.68
N PRO A 426 7.24 35.85 -17.98
CA PRO A 426 8.46 35.14 -18.38
C PRO A 426 8.31 33.62 -18.25
N ARG A 427 8.96 32.89 -19.13
CA ARG A 427 8.99 31.43 -19.08
C ARG A 427 9.79 30.94 -17.86
N PRO A 428 9.28 29.99 -17.06
CA PRO A 428 10.04 29.41 -15.96
C PRO A 428 11.33 28.72 -16.48
N ALA A 429 12.43 28.84 -15.74
CA ALA A 429 13.76 28.37 -16.19
C ALA A 429 13.84 26.84 -16.38
N ASP A 430 13.08 26.10 -15.59
CA ASP A 430 12.96 24.65 -15.61
C ASP A 430 11.90 24.13 -16.61
N HIS A 431 11.14 25.03 -17.25
CA HIS A 431 10.08 24.67 -18.19
C HIS A 431 10.62 24.41 -19.61
N ARG A 432 10.23 23.29 -20.21
CA ARG A 432 10.49 22.89 -21.61
C ARG A 432 9.21 22.94 -22.44
N PRO A 433 9.26 23.26 -23.74
CA PRO A 433 8.07 23.31 -24.58
C PRO A 433 7.56 21.88 -24.83
N SER A 434 6.26 21.71 -25.03
CA SER A 434 5.68 20.41 -25.36
C SER A 434 6.16 19.91 -26.74
N ALA A 435 6.43 18.62 -26.83
CA ALA A 435 6.78 17.94 -28.08
C ALA A 435 5.59 17.91 -29.04
N THR A 436 5.89 17.88 -30.34
CA THR A 436 4.91 17.73 -31.42
C THR A 436 4.56 16.26 -31.67
N ASP A 437 3.41 15.98 -32.30
CA ASP A 437 2.99 14.61 -32.65
C ASP A 437 4.03 13.87 -33.50
N ALA A 438 4.81 14.59 -34.33
CA ALA A 438 5.86 14.02 -35.17
C ALA A 438 7.10 13.56 -34.37
N GLU A 439 7.32 14.11 -33.18
CA GLU A 439 8.44 13.77 -32.29
C GLU A 439 8.08 12.62 -31.33
N LEU A 440 6.80 12.21 -31.30
CA LEU A 440 6.29 11.20 -30.39
C LEU A 440 6.15 9.83 -31.07
N PRO A 441 6.52 8.73 -30.40
CA PRO A 441 6.27 7.39 -30.91
C PRO A 441 4.76 7.11 -30.97
N ALA A 442 4.33 6.33 -31.97
CA ALA A 442 2.93 5.94 -32.17
C ALA A 442 2.27 5.35 -30.91
N LEU A 443 3.05 4.67 -30.06
CA LEU A 443 2.59 4.11 -28.78
C LEU A 443 2.03 5.18 -27.80
N LEU A 444 2.60 6.39 -27.82
CA LEU A 444 2.18 7.49 -26.93
C LEU A 444 1.18 8.43 -27.60
N ALA A 445 1.32 8.65 -28.91
CA ALA A 445 0.39 9.48 -29.69
C ALA A 445 -0.97 8.79 -29.86
N GLU A 446 -0.98 7.49 -30.16
CA GLU A 446 -2.17 6.67 -30.33
C GLU A 446 -2.03 5.36 -29.54
N PRO A 447 -2.14 5.39 -28.20
CA PRO A 447 -2.00 4.17 -27.41
C PRO A 447 -3.09 3.17 -27.83
N PRO A 448 -2.73 1.90 -28.14
CA PRO A 448 -3.71 0.88 -28.53
C PRO A 448 -4.68 0.54 -27.39
N TRP A 449 -4.36 0.98 -26.16
CA TRP A 449 -5.26 1.00 -25.02
C TRP A 449 -5.70 2.44 -24.69
N ARG A 450 -6.87 2.84 -25.20
CA ARG A 450 -7.53 4.06 -24.72
C ARG A 450 -8.20 3.79 -23.36
N PRO A 451 -8.46 4.81 -22.52
CA PRO A 451 -9.26 4.63 -21.31
C PRO A 451 -10.58 3.90 -21.63
N GLY A 452 -10.79 2.72 -21.06
CA GLY A 452 -11.94 1.84 -21.36
C GLY A 452 -11.71 0.75 -22.41
N GLY A 453 -10.53 0.66 -23.03
CA GLY A 453 -10.15 -0.43 -23.93
C GLY A 453 -9.91 -1.75 -23.19
N THR A 454 -10.40 -2.86 -23.71
CA THR A 454 -10.17 -4.21 -23.15
C THR A 454 -9.00 -4.88 -23.87
N ALA A 455 -8.11 -5.53 -23.10
CA ALA A 455 -7.03 -6.34 -23.67
C ALA A 455 -7.63 -7.44 -24.57
N VAL A 456 -6.95 -7.77 -25.67
CA VAL A 456 -7.37 -8.89 -26.54
C VAL A 456 -7.28 -10.19 -25.74
N GLU A 457 -8.42 -10.83 -25.49
CA GLU A 457 -8.52 -12.06 -24.71
C GLU A 457 -8.94 -13.26 -25.57
N PRO A 458 -8.39 -14.47 -25.31
CA PRO A 458 -8.79 -15.69 -26.02
C PRO A 458 -10.25 -16.04 -25.76
N ALA A 459 -10.95 -16.54 -26.78
CA ALA A 459 -12.31 -17.05 -26.65
C ALA A 459 -12.38 -18.22 -25.65
N TRP A 460 -13.55 -18.36 -25.02
CA TRP A 460 -13.79 -19.42 -24.05
C TRP A 460 -14.22 -20.68 -24.81
N LEU A 461 -13.60 -21.79 -24.49
CA LEU A 461 -13.73 -23.06 -25.20
C LEU A 461 -14.11 -24.18 -24.22
N PRO A 462 -14.93 -25.15 -24.65
CA PRO A 462 -15.24 -26.35 -23.87
C PRO A 462 -14.04 -27.32 -23.89
N VAL A 463 -13.02 -27.03 -23.08
CA VAL A 463 -11.79 -27.81 -22.97
C VAL A 463 -11.81 -28.79 -21.80
N HIS A 464 -11.07 -29.88 -21.92
CA HIS A 464 -10.93 -30.88 -20.85
C HIS A 464 -9.76 -30.51 -19.94
N ALA A 465 -9.93 -30.74 -18.64
CA ALA A 465 -8.86 -30.55 -17.67
C ALA A 465 -7.72 -31.54 -17.96
N PRO A 466 -6.46 -31.08 -18.01
CA PRO A 466 -5.31 -31.98 -18.14
C PRO A 466 -5.20 -32.89 -16.92
N ALA A 467 -4.66 -34.09 -17.12
CA ALA A 467 -4.47 -35.06 -16.03
C ALA A 467 -3.45 -34.55 -14.98
N ASP A 468 -3.79 -34.71 -13.70
CA ASP A 468 -2.92 -34.36 -12.59
C ASP A 468 -1.58 -35.13 -12.69
N ARG A 469 -0.47 -34.42 -12.51
CA ARG A 469 0.88 -35.01 -12.53
C ARG A 469 1.39 -35.37 -11.14
N GLY A 470 0.71 -34.91 -10.08
CA GLY A 470 1.14 -35.10 -8.69
C GLY A 470 2.45 -34.35 -8.38
N PRO A 471 3.15 -34.72 -7.30
CA PRO A 471 4.40 -34.07 -6.92
C PRO A 471 5.58 -34.56 -7.77
N ILE A 472 6.22 -33.63 -8.48
CA ILE A 472 7.50 -33.81 -9.19
C ILE A 472 8.60 -33.30 -8.27
N TRP A 473 9.43 -34.20 -7.72
CA TRP A 473 10.52 -33.87 -6.79
C TRP A 473 11.84 -33.61 -7.52
N ARG A 474 12.65 -32.66 -7.02
CA ARG A 474 14.06 -32.53 -7.42
C ARG A 474 14.89 -33.65 -6.77
N PRO A 475 16.07 -33.99 -7.31
CA PRO A 475 16.96 -34.96 -6.69
C PRO A 475 17.27 -34.58 -5.23
N GLY A 476 17.03 -35.49 -4.27
CA GLY A 476 17.31 -35.30 -2.84
C GLY A 476 16.31 -34.44 -2.05
N GLU A 477 15.40 -33.73 -2.74
CA GLU A 477 14.47 -32.79 -2.10
C GLU A 477 13.41 -33.48 -1.25
N ARG A 478 12.96 -34.67 -1.66
CA ARG A 478 11.96 -35.42 -0.90
C ARG A 478 12.54 -35.89 0.43
N GLU A 479 13.78 -36.34 0.42
CA GLU A 479 14.54 -36.74 1.59
C GLU A 479 14.81 -35.54 2.51
N GLU A 480 15.18 -34.38 1.95
CA GLU A 480 15.34 -33.11 2.67
C GLU A 480 14.03 -32.67 3.36
N TRP A 481 12.90 -32.78 2.66
CA TRP A 481 11.59 -32.43 3.20
C TRP A 481 11.12 -33.41 4.28
N ALA A 482 11.43 -34.69 4.13
CA ALA A 482 11.18 -35.69 5.18
C ALA A 482 12.05 -35.41 6.42
N ALA A 483 13.29 -34.96 6.22
CA ALA A 483 14.21 -34.57 7.29
C ALA A 483 13.84 -33.23 7.96
N THR A 484 13.04 -32.38 7.32
CA THR A 484 12.68 -31.02 7.80
C THR A 484 12.20 -31.04 9.24
N GLU A 485 12.92 -30.36 10.12
CA GLU A 485 12.63 -30.40 11.54
C GLU A 485 11.38 -29.64 11.92
N THR A 486 10.67 -30.25 12.86
CA THR A 486 9.50 -29.71 13.51
C THR A 486 9.80 -29.79 15.00
N GLY A 487 9.47 -28.76 15.78
CA GLY A 487 9.73 -28.72 17.22
C GLY A 487 9.16 -29.93 17.99
N PRO A 488 9.33 -30.00 19.33
CA PRO A 488 8.94 -31.18 20.12
C PRO A 488 7.50 -31.62 19.83
N SER A 489 7.33 -32.93 19.61
CA SER A 489 6.03 -33.50 19.21
C SER A 489 4.98 -33.19 20.27
N PRO A 490 3.81 -32.63 19.88
CA PRO A 490 2.71 -32.40 20.80
C PRO A 490 2.05 -33.71 21.30
N LEU A 491 2.40 -34.86 20.70
CA LEU A 491 1.85 -36.17 21.06
C LEU A 491 2.63 -36.87 22.18
N GLY A 492 3.79 -36.34 22.57
CA GLY A 492 4.66 -36.96 23.58
C GLY A 492 5.44 -38.18 23.05
N PRO A 493 6.23 -38.83 23.92
CA PRO A 493 7.19 -39.86 23.51
C PRO A 493 6.59 -41.24 23.19
N ASP A 494 5.36 -41.54 23.64
CA ASP A 494 4.71 -42.83 23.44
C ASP A 494 3.18 -42.69 23.21
N PRO A 495 2.76 -42.23 22.01
CA PRO A 495 1.37 -41.92 21.73
C PRO A 495 0.50 -43.15 21.43
N ASP A 496 -0.68 -43.21 22.06
CA ASP A 496 -1.72 -44.20 21.72
C ASP A 496 -2.41 -43.83 20.39
N TRP A 497 -2.00 -44.49 19.31
CA TRP A 497 -2.48 -44.21 17.97
C TRP A 497 -3.98 -44.47 17.78
N GLU A 498 -4.55 -45.49 18.41
CA GLU A 498 -5.97 -45.83 18.25
C GLU A 498 -6.86 -44.82 18.98
N ALA A 499 -6.46 -44.39 20.18
CA ALA A 499 -7.14 -43.34 20.92
C ALA A 499 -7.06 -41.98 20.21
N LEU A 500 -5.92 -41.65 19.60
CA LEU A 500 -5.74 -40.42 18.82
C LEU A 500 -6.58 -40.42 17.54
N ILE A 501 -6.64 -41.53 16.80
CA ILE A 501 -7.51 -41.66 15.62
C ILE A 501 -8.99 -41.52 16.00
N THR A 502 -9.40 -42.08 17.14
CA THR A 502 -10.77 -41.95 17.66
C THR A 502 -11.08 -40.49 18.04
N SER A 503 -10.13 -39.81 18.68
CA SER A 503 -10.23 -38.39 19.03
C SER A 503 -10.28 -37.49 17.80
N PHE A 504 -9.50 -37.81 16.76
CA PHE A 504 -9.53 -37.12 15.47
C PHE A 504 -10.89 -37.25 14.78
N ARG A 505 -11.45 -38.47 14.69
CA ARG A 505 -12.77 -38.72 14.07
C ARG A 505 -13.92 -38.03 14.78
N SER A 506 -13.79 -37.78 16.08
CA SER A 506 -14.80 -37.09 16.89
C SER A 506 -14.59 -35.57 16.96
N TYR A 507 -13.64 -35.01 16.19
CA TYR A 507 -13.29 -33.58 16.19
C TYR A 507 -12.87 -33.03 17.56
N LYS A 508 -12.35 -33.90 18.44
CA LYS A 508 -11.89 -33.52 19.80
C LYS A 508 -10.37 -33.33 19.88
N LEU A 509 -9.65 -33.68 18.82
CA LEU A 509 -8.20 -33.52 18.76
C LEU A 509 -7.82 -32.08 18.40
N GLU A 510 -6.89 -31.51 19.15
CA GLU A 510 -6.35 -30.17 18.91
C GLU A 510 -5.64 -30.09 17.54
N PRO A 511 -5.72 -28.96 16.80
CA PRO A 511 -5.22 -28.87 15.43
C PRO A 511 -3.73 -29.20 15.22
N GLY A 512 -2.84 -28.77 16.12
CA GLY A 512 -1.42 -29.11 16.07
C GLY A 512 -1.17 -30.61 16.27
N SER A 513 -1.90 -31.21 17.22
CA SER A 513 -1.87 -32.65 17.49
C SER A 513 -2.43 -33.48 16.34
N ALA A 514 -3.43 -32.96 15.62
CA ALA A 514 -3.96 -33.60 14.42
C ALA A 514 -2.94 -33.62 13.28
N VAL A 515 -2.15 -32.55 13.09
CA VAL A 515 -1.07 -32.53 12.10
C VAL A 515 0.02 -33.53 12.48
N ALA A 516 0.46 -33.53 13.74
CA ALA A 516 1.45 -34.46 14.28
C ALA A 516 1.03 -35.93 14.09
N LEU A 517 -0.26 -36.24 14.30
CA LEU A 517 -0.82 -37.57 14.09
C LEU A 517 -0.52 -38.08 12.68
N PHE A 518 -0.78 -37.27 11.65
CA PHE A 518 -0.58 -37.66 10.24
C PHE A 518 0.89 -37.67 9.79
N THR A 519 1.78 -37.00 10.50
CA THR A 519 3.21 -36.95 10.19
C THR A 519 4.05 -37.96 10.97
N GLU A 520 3.61 -38.40 12.15
CA GLU A 520 4.37 -39.29 13.03
C GLU A 520 3.79 -40.71 13.06
N GLY A 521 2.46 -40.86 13.03
CA GLY A 521 1.84 -42.16 13.25
C GLY A 521 1.99 -43.19 12.12
N PRO A 522 1.56 -44.44 12.34
CA PRO A 522 1.69 -45.53 11.37
C PRO A 522 0.90 -45.26 10.08
N ILE A 523 1.57 -45.36 8.94
CA ILE A 523 1.00 -44.96 7.64
C ILE A 523 -0.20 -45.84 7.25
N GLU A 524 -0.18 -47.11 7.66
CA GLU A 524 -1.20 -48.11 7.40
C GLU A 524 -2.53 -47.74 8.08
N LEU A 525 -2.47 -47.24 9.32
CA LEU A 525 -3.64 -46.84 10.10
C LEU A 525 -4.23 -45.50 9.65
N LEU A 526 -3.36 -44.59 9.17
CA LEU A 526 -3.71 -43.21 8.90
C LEU A 526 -4.09 -42.92 7.44
N SER A 527 -3.60 -43.70 6.48
CA SER A 527 -3.91 -43.53 5.06
C SER A 527 -5.43 -43.47 4.77
N PRO A 528 -6.30 -44.33 5.35
CA PRO A 528 -7.73 -44.22 5.16
C PRO A 528 -8.35 -42.95 5.77
N GLN A 529 -7.68 -42.35 6.76
CA GLN A 529 -8.15 -41.17 7.48
C GLN A 529 -7.87 -39.85 6.77
N LEU A 530 -6.91 -39.82 5.82
CA LEU A 530 -6.46 -38.62 5.12
C LEU A 530 -7.59 -37.86 4.40
N ARG A 531 -8.65 -38.55 3.94
CA ARG A 531 -9.80 -37.90 3.28
C ARG A 531 -10.55 -36.91 4.18
N TRP A 532 -10.54 -37.14 5.49
CA TRP A 532 -11.17 -36.28 6.49
C TRP A 532 -10.21 -35.28 7.11
N PHE A 533 -8.91 -35.35 6.78
CA PHE A 533 -7.93 -34.42 7.30
C PHE A 533 -8.15 -33.01 6.75
N ARG A 534 -8.21 -32.05 7.68
CA ARG A 534 -8.45 -30.62 7.45
C ARG A 534 -7.50 -29.82 8.34
N PRO A 535 -6.27 -29.55 7.89
CA PRO A 535 -5.32 -28.78 8.70
C PRO A 535 -5.88 -27.37 8.90
N GLN A 536 -5.98 -26.92 10.16
CA GLN A 536 -6.25 -25.50 10.44
C GLN A 536 -4.93 -24.73 10.33
N PRO A 537 -4.87 -23.64 9.56
CA PRO A 537 -3.63 -22.93 9.24
C PRO A 537 -3.06 -22.09 10.40
N ALA A 538 -3.87 -21.76 11.41
CA ALA A 538 -3.45 -20.87 12.48
C ALA A 538 -2.55 -21.63 13.47
N GLY A 539 -1.28 -21.24 13.55
CA GLY A 539 -0.34 -21.76 14.56
C GLY A 539 0.46 -23.00 14.16
N VAL A 540 0.30 -23.52 12.93
CA VAL A 540 1.05 -24.68 12.43
C VAL A 540 2.38 -24.25 11.83
N ASP A 541 3.47 -24.90 12.25
CA ASP A 541 4.81 -24.65 11.68
C ASP A 541 4.88 -25.10 10.19
N PRO A 542 5.43 -24.27 9.27
CA PRO A 542 5.50 -24.60 7.86
C PRO A 542 6.29 -25.88 7.51
N GLY A 543 7.19 -26.34 8.38
CA GLY A 543 7.93 -27.59 8.22
C GLY A 543 7.03 -28.84 8.23
N TRP A 544 5.92 -28.82 8.99
CA TRP A 544 5.00 -29.96 9.07
C TRP A 544 4.36 -30.30 7.73
N LEU A 545 3.92 -29.32 6.94
CA LEU A 545 3.30 -29.57 5.64
C LEU A 545 4.31 -30.14 4.63
N ARG A 546 5.59 -29.76 4.73
CA ARG A 546 6.66 -30.33 3.90
C ARG A 546 6.90 -31.79 4.24
N ARG A 547 7.01 -32.13 5.54
CA ARG A 547 7.10 -33.52 6.01
C ARG A 547 5.91 -34.36 5.58
N LEU A 548 4.70 -33.81 5.72
CA LEU A 548 3.46 -34.48 5.31
C LEU A 548 3.47 -34.77 3.79
N ALA A 549 3.86 -33.78 2.98
CA ALA A 549 3.99 -33.93 1.53
C ALA A 549 5.06 -34.95 1.13
N ALA A 550 6.24 -34.94 1.78
CA ALA A 550 7.30 -35.89 1.52
C ALA A 550 6.90 -37.33 1.86
N ARG A 551 6.19 -37.52 2.98
CA ARG A 551 5.75 -38.84 3.46
C ARG A 551 4.64 -39.42 2.60
N HIS A 552 3.58 -38.66 2.33
CA HIS A 552 2.36 -39.18 1.69
C HIS A 552 2.19 -38.80 0.21
N GLY A 553 3.09 -37.98 -0.35
CA GLY A 553 3.11 -37.63 -1.77
C GLY A 553 1.79 -37.03 -2.26
N GLY A 554 1.25 -37.58 -3.36
CA GLY A 554 0.02 -37.11 -3.98
C GLY A 554 -1.23 -37.22 -3.09
N LEU A 555 -1.25 -38.14 -2.11
CA LEU A 555 -2.43 -38.42 -1.29
C LEU A 555 -2.86 -37.23 -0.41
N VAL A 556 -1.92 -36.35 -0.08
CA VAL A 556 -2.16 -35.18 0.76
C VAL A 556 -2.29 -33.88 -0.01
N ALA A 557 -2.25 -33.91 -1.36
CA ALA A 557 -2.28 -32.71 -2.20
C ALA A 557 -3.42 -31.76 -1.81
N THR A 558 -4.63 -32.29 -1.60
CA THR A 558 -5.80 -31.50 -1.17
C THR A 558 -5.62 -30.84 0.21
N ALA A 559 -4.96 -31.52 1.15
CA ALA A 559 -4.72 -31.00 2.50
C ALA A 559 -3.66 -29.90 2.50
N VAL A 560 -2.57 -30.11 1.75
CA VAL A 560 -1.51 -29.11 1.53
C VAL A 560 -2.09 -27.86 0.85
N HIS A 561 -2.97 -28.05 -0.14
CA HIS A 561 -3.66 -26.96 -0.83
C HIS A 561 -4.47 -26.08 0.12
N ARG A 562 -5.28 -26.70 0.98
CA ARG A 562 -6.09 -25.96 1.96
C ARG A 562 -5.22 -25.17 2.93
N GLY A 563 -4.09 -25.74 3.35
CA GLY A 563 -3.10 -25.04 4.17
C GLY A 563 -2.55 -23.80 3.46
N ALA A 564 -2.19 -23.95 2.17
CA ALA A 564 -1.70 -22.86 1.35
C ALA A 564 -2.77 -21.80 1.05
N GLU A 565 -4.03 -22.16 0.79
CA GLU A 565 -5.12 -21.19 0.58
C GLU A 565 -5.40 -20.36 1.83
N ALA A 566 -5.29 -20.98 3.01
CA ALA A 566 -5.67 -20.36 4.26
C ALA A 566 -4.54 -19.54 4.91
N ALA A 567 -3.26 -19.85 4.62
CA ALA A 567 -2.12 -18.97 4.92
C ALA A 567 -1.07 -18.99 3.78
N PRO A 568 -1.30 -18.26 2.68
CA PRO A 568 -0.47 -18.34 1.47
C PRO A 568 1.01 -18.02 1.68
N HIS A 569 1.34 -17.01 2.49
CA HIS A 569 2.72 -16.61 2.74
C HIS A 569 3.53 -17.65 3.50
N THR A 570 2.87 -18.51 4.29
CA THR A 570 3.53 -19.50 5.15
C THR A 570 3.61 -20.87 4.47
N HIS A 571 2.52 -21.31 3.83
CA HIS A 571 2.34 -22.72 3.47
C HIS A 571 2.42 -23.01 1.97
N SER A 572 2.37 -22.00 1.10
CA SER A 572 2.54 -22.19 -0.35
C SER A 572 3.86 -22.88 -0.75
N PRO A 573 4.99 -22.72 -0.04
CA PRO A 573 6.20 -23.46 -0.39
C PRO A 573 6.04 -24.99 -0.40
N ALA A 574 5.13 -25.54 0.41
CA ALA A 574 4.85 -26.98 0.42
C ALA A 574 4.17 -27.49 -0.87
N LEU A 575 3.62 -26.58 -1.69
CA LEU A 575 3.03 -26.91 -2.99
C LEU A 575 4.04 -26.91 -4.15
N LEU A 576 5.31 -26.49 -3.94
CA LEU A 576 6.29 -26.35 -5.03
C LEU A 576 6.45 -27.62 -5.91
N PRO A 577 6.46 -28.85 -5.37
CA PRO A 577 6.56 -30.06 -6.18
C PRO A 577 5.29 -30.38 -6.98
N TYR A 578 4.11 -29.96 -6.52
CA TYR A 578 2.83 -30.42 -7.06
C TYR A 578 2.48 -29.74 -8.40
N VAL A 579 2.04 -30.53 -9.37
CA VAL A 579 1.57 -30.06 -10.66
C VAL A 579 0.17 -30.62 -10.94
N ASP A 580 -0.82 -29.77 -10.73
CA ASP A 580 -2.24 -30.00 -10.97
C ASP A 580 -2.93 -28.65 -11.24
N VAL A 581 -4.14 -28.65 -11.80
CA VAL A 581 -4.86 -27.42 -12.18
C VAL A 581 -5.01 -26.46 -10.99
N ARG A 582 -5.28 -26.99 -9.80
CA ARG A 582 -5.51 -26.18 -8.61
C ARG A 582 -4.21 -25.53 -8.13
N THR A 583 -3.08 -26.26 -8.17
CA THR A 583 -1.76 -25.77 -7.77
C THR A 583 -1.22 -24.74 -8.74
N VAL A 584 -1.33 -24.97 -10.05
CA VAL A 584 -0.99 -23.96 -11.05
C VAL A 584 -1.86 -22.72 -10.88
N GLY A 585 -3.16 -22.89 -10.65
CA GLY A 585 -4.11 -21.81 -10.34
C GLY A 585 -3.76 -21.03 -9.05
N HIS A 586 -3.23 -21.70 -8.04
CA HIS A 586 -2.79 -21.06 -6.80
C HIS A 586 -1.55 -20.20 -7.01
N PHE A 587 -0.49 -20.74 -7.64
CA PHE A 587 0.74 -19.98 -7.89
C PHE A 587 0.52 -18.79 -8.81
N THR A 588 -0.33 -18.92 -9.82
CA THR A 588 -0.74 -17.82 -10.70
C THR A 588 -1.57 -16.75 -9.98
N LYS A 589 -2.35 -17.11 -8.95
CA LYS A 589 -3.09 -16.18 -8.08
C LYS A 589 -2.18 -15.46 -7.08
N ILE A 590 -1.26 -16.18 -6.42
CA ILE A 590 -0.31 -15.59 -5.47
C ILE A 590 0.86 -14.90 -6.18
N ALA A 591 0.94 -14.97 -7.51
CA ALA A 591 1.87 -14.22 -8.33
C ALA A 591 1.64 -12.69 -8.29
N ALA A 592 0.76 -12.14 -7.44
CA ALA A 592 0.79 -10.73 -7.07
C ALA A 592 1.50 -10.52 -5.72
N SER A 593 1.13 -11.32 -4.71
CA SER A 593 1.55 -11.15 -3.32
C SER A 593 2.82 -11.91 -2.89
N GLY A 594 3.26 -12.95 -3.63
CA GLY A 594 4.43 -13.77 -3.31
C GLY A 594 5.36 -13.99 -4.52
N PRO A 595 6.22 -13.02 -4.87
CA PRO A 595 6.92 -13.05 -6.15
C PRO A 595 7.93 -14.13 -6.36
N ALA A 596 8.92 -14.17 -5.47
CA ALA A 596 9.99 -15.13 -5.54
C ALA A 596 9.45 -16.56 -5.60
N LEU A 597 8.37 -16.84 -4.89
CA LEU A 597 7.79 -18.18 -4.84
C LEU A 597 7.08 -18.58 -6.13
N ALA A 598 6.30 -17.68 -6.74
CA ALA A 598 5.63 -17.94 -8.01
C ALA A 598 6.64 -18.09 -9.16
N GLU A 599 7.70 -17.26 -9.19
CA GLU A 599 8.80 -17.39 -10.15
C GLU A 599 9.55 -18.70 -9.98
N ALA A 600 9.89 -19.07 -8.74
CA ALA A 600 10.53 -20.34 -8.45
C ALA A 600 9.68 -21.54 -8.93
N TYR A 601 8.35 -21.43 -8.88
CA TYR A 601 7.45 -22.46 -9.42
C TYR A 601 7.45 -22.50 -10.95
N LEU A 602 7.39 -21.35 -11.63
CA LEU A 602 7.47 -21.27 -13.10
C LEU A 602 8.80 -21.81 -13.62
N ASP A 603 9.92 -21.38 -13.02
CA ASP A 603 11.27 -21.82 -13.40
C ASP A 603 11.51 -23.30 -13.11
N ARG A 604 10.89 -23.82 -12.05
CA ARG A 604 10.98 -25.25 -11.69
C ARG A 604 10.35 -26.16 -12.73
N HIS A 605 9.17 -25.79 -13.25
CA HIS A 605 8.35 -26.71 -14.06
C HIS A 605 8.35 -26.39 -15.55
N GLY A 606 8.66 -25.15 -15.94
CA GLY A 606 8.83 -24.76 -17.35
C GLY A 606 7.63 -25.12 -18.22
N THR A 607 7.88 -25.77 -19.37
CA THR A 607 6.87 -26.15 -20.36
C THR A 607 5.88 -27.21 -19.86
N VAL A 608 6.16 -27.92 -18.77
CA VAL A 608 5.23 -28.87 -18.12
C VAL A 608 3.93 -28.17 -17.69
N LEU A 609 3.98 -26.86 -17.43
CA LEU A 609 2.83 -26.06 -17.01
C LEU A 609 1.88 -25.72 -18.17
N VAL A 610 2.32 -25.80 -19.43
CA VAL A 610 1.57 -25.30 -20.60
C VAL A 610 0.16 -25.87 -20.72
N PRO A 611 -0.10 -27.19 -20.54
CA PRO A 611 -1.47 -27.72 -20.57
C PRO A 611 -2.36 -27.11 -19.48
N PHE A 612 -1.84 -26.96 -18.27
CA PHE A 612 -2.59 -26.40 -17.13
C PHE A 612 -2.88 -24.90 -17.31
N LEU A 613 -1.91 -24.15 -17.82
CA LEU A 613 -2.07 -22.73 -18.15
C LEU A 613 -3.07 -22.54 -19.30
N THR A 614 -2.99 -23.37 -20.35
CA THR A 614 -3.94 -23.38 -21.46
C THR A 614 -5.36 -23.61 -20.94
N TYR A 615 -5.56 -24.63 -20.11
CA TYR A 615 -6.85 -24.88 -19.47
C TYR A 615 -7.36 -23.68 -18.65
N LEU A 616 -6.50 -23.04 -17.84
CA LEU A 616 -6.87 -21.84 -17.06
C LEU A 616 -7.27 -20.66 -17.95
N VAL A 617 -6.68 -20.54 -19.15
CA VAL A 617 -6.91 -19.43 -20.09
C VAL A 617 -8.17 -19.62 -20.92
N THR A 618 -8.43 -20.83 -21.41
CA THR A 618 -9.50 -21.10 -22.38
C THR A 618 -10.79 -21.61 -21.74
N THR A 619 -10.77 -22.15 -20.52
CA THR A 619 -11.98 -22.68 -19.86
C THR A 619 -12.92 -21.57 -19.40
N GLN A 620 -14.23 -21.82 -19.50
CA GLN A 620 -15.28 -20.99 -18.91
C GLN A 620 -15.50 -21.31 -17.42
N TRP A 621 -15.23 -20.36 -16.53
CA TRP A 621 -15.36 -20.55 -15.07
C TRP A 621 -16.63 -19.92 -14.46
N HIS A 622 -17.01 -18.71 -14.91
CA HIS A 622 -18.21 -17.91 -14.54
C HIS A 622 -18.22 -16.62 -15.38
N SER A 623 -19.22 -15.72 -15.31
CA SER A 623 -19.34 -14.52 -16.19
C SER A 623 -18.16 -13.52 -16.18
N GLU A 624 -17.22 -13.63 -15.23
CA GLU A 624 -16.09 -12.71 -15.03
C GLU A 624 -14.71 -13.38 -15.26
N GLY A 625 -14.66 -14.69 -15.54
CA GLY A 625 -13.41 -15.44 -15.80
C GLY A 625 -12.57 -15.76 -14.55
N HIS A 626 -11.65 -16.73 -14.65
CA HIS A 626 -10.83 -17.15 -13.50
C HIS A 626 -9.80 -16.08 -13.09
N PRO A 627 -9.62 -15.75 -11.79
CA PRO A 627 -8.71 -14.69 -11.34
C PRO A 627 -7.24 -14.91 -11.70
N ALA A 628 -6.83 -16.16 -11.97
CA ALA A 628 -5.48 -16.48 -12.44
C ALA A 628 -5.23 -16.21 -13.93
N ARG A 629 -6.28 -16.02 -14.73
CA ARG A 629 -6.21 -16.00 -16.20
C ARG A 629 -5.20 -14.99 -16.75
N PRO A 630 -5.10 -13.74 -16.24
CA PRO A 630 -4.08 -12.81 -16.71
C PRO A 630 -2.66 -13.35 -16.50
N THR A 631 -2.36 -13.95 -15.35
CA THR A 631 -1.04 -14.54 -15.07
C THR A 631 -0.75 -15.76 -15.91
N ALA A 632 -1.77 -16.57 -16.20
CA ALA A 632 -1.58 -17.71 -17.09
C ALA A 632 -1.18 -17.28 -18.51
N ILE A 633 -1.80 -16.22 -19.05
CA ILE A 633 -1.43 -15.63 -20.35
C ILE A 633 0.03 -15.14 -20.35
N GLU A 634 0.42 -14.41 -19.30
CA GLU A 634 1.80 -13.93 -19.13
C GLU A 634 2.81 -15.09 -19.12
N TRP A 635 2.53 -16.14 -18.34
CA TRP A 635 3.42 -17.29 -18.21
C TRP A 635 3.57 -18.05 -19.53
N LEU A 636 2.48 -18.23 -20.29
CA LEU A 636 2.54 -18.85 -21.62
C LEU A 636 3.47 -18.08 -22.58
N ARG A 637 3.43 -16.74 -22.55
CA ARG A 637 4.34 -15.90 -23.35
C ARG A 637 5.78 -16.00 -22.92
N ARG A 638 6.04 -15.96 -21.61
CA ARG A 638 7.39 -16.11 -21.07
C ARG A 638 7.97 -17.47 -21.42
N LEU A 639 7.16 -18.53 -21.37
CA LEU A 639 7.56 -19.86 -21.81
C LEU A 639 7.84 -19.89 -23.32
N ALA A 640 7.00 -19.26 -24.15
CA ALA A 640 7.22 -19.15 -25.59
C ALA A 640 8.51 -18.38 -25.93
N ALA A 641 8.80 -17.29 -25.21
CA ALA A 641 10.02 -16.50 -25.37
C ALA A 641 11.30 -17.25 -24.92
N ARG A 642 11.20 -18.12 -23.90
CA ARG A 642 12.31 -18.97 -23.42
C ARG A 642 12.55 -20.21 -24.29
N THR A 643 11.53 -20.65 -25.04
CA THR A 643 11.58 -21.86 -25.87
C THR A 643 11.25 -21.50 -27.32
N SER A 644 10.01 -21.75 -27.76
CA SER A 644 9.46 -21.25 -29.00
C SER A 644 7.93 -21.26 -28.95
N THR A 645 7.28 -20.42 -29.77
CA THR A 645 5.81 -20.46 -29.94
C THR A 645 5.32 -21.83 -30.40
N ALA A 646 6.05 -22.49 -31.30
CA ALA A 646 5.70 -23.82 -31.82
C ALA A 646 5.68 -24.90 -30.72
N GLU A 647 6.64 -24.86 -29.78
CA GLU A 647 6.70 -25.81 -28.67
C GLU A 647 5.54 -25.61 -27.68
N VAL A 648 5.22 -24.36 -27.35
CA VAL A 648 4.07 -24.04 -26.47
C VAL A 648 2.76 -24.48 -27.11
N VAL A 649 2.55 -24.22 -28.41
CA VAL A 649 1.35 -24.66 -29.14
C VAL A 649 1.25 -26.18 -29.16
N THR A 650 2.37 -26.89 -29.34
CA THR A 650 2.41 -28.36 -29.32
C THR A 650 1.98 -28.90 -27.95
N GLN A 651 2.50 -28.34 -26.85
CA GLN A 651 2.09 -28.77 -25.50
C GLN A 651 0.63 -28.41 -25.18
N ALA A 652 0.12 -27.30 -25.73
CA ALA A 652 -1.28 -26.88 -25.56
C ALA A 652 -2.29 -27.86 -26.20
N GLN A 653 -1.87 -28.69 -27.17
CA GLN A 653 -2.71 -29.73 -27.79
C GLN A 653 -3.25 -30.74 -26.77
N ALA A 654 -2.61 -30.90 -25.61
CA ALA A 654 -3.14 -31.72 -24.52
C ALA A 654 -4.52 -31.25 -24.01
N CYS A 655 -4.92 -30.00 -24.26
CA CYS A 655 -6.26 -29.46 -23.99
C CYS A 655 -7.20 -29.45 -25.21
N GLY A 656 -6.74 -29.94 -26.36
CA GLY A 656 -7.45 -30.00 -27.64
C GLY A 656 -6.93 -29.02 -28.69
N ASP A 657 -7.12 -29.35 -29.97
CA ASP A 657 -6.58 -28.57 -31.11
C ASP A 657 -7.14 -27.14 -31.17
N GLN A 658 -8.42 -26.94 -30.82
CA GLN A 658 -9.02 -25.61 -30.76
C GLN A 658 -8.37 -24.72 -29.69
N ALA A 659 -8.02 -25.31 -28.54
CA ALA A 659 -7.33 -24.59 -27.47
C ALA A 659 -5.91 -24.21 -27.90
N ALA A 660 -5.19 -25.14 -28.54
CA ALA A 660 -3.86 -24.89 -29.08
C ALA A 660 -3.85 -23.79 -30.14
N ALA A 661 -4.85 -23.77 -31.04
CA ALA A 661 -5.01 -22.73 -32.05
C ALA A 661 -5.26 -21.35 -31.42
N ALA A 662 -6.15 -21.26 -30.42
CA ALA A 662 -6.42 -20.02 -29.69
C ALA A 662 -5.18 -19.47 -28.95
N ILE A 663 -4.36 -20.36 -28.37
CA ILE A 663 -3.06 -19.96 -27.80
C ILE A 663 -2.08 -19.51 -28.89
N GLY A 664 -2.06 -20.17 -30.05
CA GLY A 664 -1.25 -19.75 -31.20
C GLY A 664 -1.58 -18.33 -31.68
N GLU A 665 -2.86 -18.01 -31.83
CA GLU A 665 -3.33 -16.66 -32.18
C GLU A 665 -2.94 -15.62 -31.12
N LEU A 666 -3.12 -15.94 -29.83
CA LEU A 666 -2.71 -15.08 -28.72
C LEU A 666 -1.21 -14.76 -28.70
N LEU A 667 -0.38 -15.74 -29.07
CA LEU A 667 1.08 -15.61 -29.13
C LEU A 667 1.55 -14.92 -30.42
N ALA A 668 0.70 -14.81 -31.45
CA ALA A 668 0.99 -14.11 -32.70
C ALA A 668 0.69 -12.59 -32.65
N LEU A 669 -0.08 -12.13 -31.66
CA LEU A 669 -0.38 -10.70 -31.48
C LEU A 669 0.90 -9.89 -31.22
N HIS A 670 0.95 -8.65 -31.73
CA HIS A 670 2.09 -7.78 -31.50
C HIS A 670 2.27 -7.53 -29.99
N PRO A 671 3.51 -7.55 -29.45
CA PRO A 671 3.73 -7.41 -28.01
C PRO A 671 3.20 -6.11 -27.39
N HIS A 672 3.02 -5.05 -28.18
CA HIS A 672 2.43 -3.77 -27.74
C HIS A 672 0.90 -3.83 -27.61
N ASP A 673 0.22 -4.72 -28.32
CA ASP A 673 -1.25 -4.72 -28.38
C ASP A 673 -1.88 -5.57 -27.29
N VAL A 674 -1.05 -6.27 -26.51
CA VAL A 674 -1.55 -7.15 -25.47
C VAL A 674 -1.01 -6.74 -24.13
N LEU A 675 -1.87 -5.99 -23.46
CA LEU A 675 -1.64 -5.51 -22.12
C LEU A 675 -1.48 -6.66 -21.13
N PRO A 676 -0.46 -6.60 -20.25
CA PRO A 676 -0.28 -7.60 -19.22
C PRO A 676 -1.37 -7.52 -18.14
N ARG A 677 -2.01 -6.37 -17.94
CA ARG A 677 -3.08 -6.16 -16.95
C ARG A 677 -4.11 -5.19 -17.52
N PRO A 678 -5.35 -5.16 -16.98
CA PRO A 678 -6.26 -4.06 -17.26
C PRO A 678 -5.57 -2.72 -17.00
N VAL A 679 -5.87 -1.73 -17.85
CA VAL A 679 -5.35 -0.37 -17.68
C VAL A 679 -5.74 0.13 -16.29
N PRO A 680 -4.78 0.53 -15.45
CA PRO A 680 -5.12 1.06 -14.14
C PRO A 680 -5.90 2.35 -14.30
N VAL A 681 -6.90 2.55 -13.44
CA VAL A 681 -7.55 3.84 -13.31
C VAL A 681 -6.55 4.77 -12.64
N ILE A 682 -6.03 5.73 -13.40
CA ILE A 682 -5.24 6.82 -12.85
C ILE A 682 -6.22 7.68 -12.05
N GLY A 683 -6.22 7.51 -10.72
CA GLY A 683 -7.13 8.23 -9.86
C GLY A 683 -6.93 9.74 -10.01
N GLY A 684 -8.01 10.52 -9.92
CA GLY A 684 -7.93 11.98 -10.07
C GLY A 684 -6.97 12.65 -9.08
N TRP A 685 -6.49 11.95 -8.07
CA TRP A 685 -5.48 12.47 -7.16
C TRP A 685 -4.14 12.83 -7.80
N VAL A 686 -3.85 12.28 -8.99
CA VAL A 686 -2.66 12.65 -9.75
C VAL A 686 -2.97 13.87 -10.59
N ASP A 687 -2.30 14.97 -10.31
CA ASP A 687 -2.27 16.15 -11.17
C ASP A 687 -0.91 16.22 -11.89
N ALA A 688 -0.85 15.68 -13.11
CA ALA A 688 0.39 15.59 -13.87
C ALA A 688 1.05 16.95 -14.13
N ALA A 689 0.27 18.04 -14.10
CA ALA A 689 0.77 19.38 -14.36
C ALA A 689 1.54 19.98 -13.17
N LEU A 690 1.23 19.55 -11.94
CA LEU A 690 1.94 19.97 -10.73
C LEU A 690 3.25 19.19 -10.53
N LEU A 691 3.42 18.09 -11.26
CA LEU A 691 4.63 17.26 -11.20
C LEU A 691 5.75 17.81 -12.12
N PRO A 692 7.02 17.42 -11.89
CA PRO A 692 8.13 17.77 -12.79
C PRO A 692 7.89 17.30 -14.23
N GLN A 693 8.21 18.11 -15.25
CA GLN A 693 8.04 17.68 -16.65
C GLN A 693 8.87 16.44 -16.96
N ILE A 694 8.25 15.48 -17.66
CA ILE A 694 8.95 14.36 -18.30
C ILE A 694 9.52 14.88 -19.62
N LEU A 695 10.83 14.79 -19.81
CA LEU A 695 11.51 15.29 -21.01
C LEU A 695 11.70 14.15 -22.02
N LEU A 696 11.70 14.50 -23.31
CA LEU A 696 12.20 13.60 -24.35
C LEU A 696 13.73 13.53 -24.31
N ARG A 697 14.31 12.45 -24.84
CA ARG A 697 15.77 12.37 -25.02
C ARG A 697 16.24 13.53 -25.90
N GLY A 698 17.24 14.25 -25.40
CA GLY A 698 17.70 15.53 -25.97
C GLY A 698 17.43 16.72 -25.05
N GLY A 699 16.40 16.64 -24.19
CA GLY A 699 16.13 17.62 -23.14
C GLY A 699 15.53 18.95 -23.61
N ASP A 700 15.31 19.11 -24.91
CA ASP A 700 14.76 20.33 -25.52
C ASP A 700 13.23 20.39 -25.43
N HIS A 701 12.54 19.25 -25.53
CA HIS A 701 11.07 19.14 -25.49
C HIS A 701 10.57 18.24 -24.34
N ALA A 702 9.40 18.57 -23.80
CA ALA A 702 8.68 17.82 -22.78
C ALA A 702 7.57 16.96 -23.39
N LEU A 703 7.24 15.83 -22.74
CA LEU A 703 6.03 15.07 -23.05
C LEU A 703 4.81 15.94 -22.73
N PRO A 704 3.85 16.10 -23.67
CA PRO A 704 2.61 16.81 -23.42
C PRO A 704 1.88 16.27 -22.17
N VAL A 705 1.38 17.18 -21.32
CA VAL A 705 0.81 16.85 -20.00
C VAL A 705 -0.42 15.92 -20.10
N ASP A 706 -1.18 16.04 -21.19
CA ASP A 706 -2.36 15.22 -21.51
C ASP A 706 -2.00 13.78 -21.92
N LEU A 707 -0.74 13.53 -22.31
CA LEU A 707 -0.23 12.19 -22.60
C LEU A 707 0.40 11.51 -21.37
N VAL A 708 0.64 12.24 -20.27
CA VAL A 708 1.16 11.67 -19.02
C VAL A 708 0.24 10.56 -18.46
N PRO A 709 -1.11 10.71 -18.43
CA PRO A 709 -1.99 9.61 -18.04
C PRO A 709 -1.82 8.35 -18.89
N ALA A 710 -1.55 8.48 -20.20
CA ALA A 710 -1.31 7.34 -21.07
C ALA A 710 0.03 6.64 -20.75
N LEU A 711 1.08 7.41 -20.42
CA LEU A 711 2.34 6.89 -19.92
C LEU A 711 2.15 6.17 -18.58
N LEU A 712 1.45 6.77 -17.62
CA LEU A 712 1.17 6.16 -16.32
C LEU A 712 0.35 4.87 -16.46
N ALA A 713 -0.64 4.88 -17.36
CA ALA A 713 -1.43 3.71 -17.73
C ALA A 713 -0.55 2.60 -18.33
N CYS A 714 0.38 2.95 -19.22
CA CYS A 714 1.35 2.03 -19.81
C CYS A 714 2.21 1.35 -18.74
N VAL A 715 2.83 2.15 -17.88
CA VAL A 715 3.75 1.66 -16.84
C VAL A 715 3.00 0.85 -15.78
N GLY A 716 1.82 1.33 -15.37
CA GLY A 716 0.98 0.63 -14.42
C GLY A 716 0.41 -0.70 -14.96
N SER A 717 0.14 -0.78 -16.26
CA SER A 717 -0.29 -2.04 -16.93
C SER A 717 0.83 -3.08 -16.98
N ALA A 718 2.09 -2.64 -17.11
CA ALA A 718 3.25 -3.51 -16.93
C ALA A 718 3.34 -4.05 -15.49
N GLY A 719 3.00 -3.20 -14.52
CA GLY A 719 2.98 -3.56 -13.11
C GLY A 719 4.35 -3.97 -12.58
N LEU A 720 4.37 -4.63 -11.41
CA LEU A 720 5.61 -4.97 -10.72
C LEU A 720 6.39 -6.16 -11.27
N ARG A 721 5.86 -6.86 -12.27
CA ARG A 721 6.43 -8.14 -12.68
C ARG A 721 6.50 -8.37 -14.18
N ARG A 722 5.59 -7.75 -14.94
CA ARG A 722 5.41 -8.09 -16.35
C ARG A 722 6.20 -7.09 -17.19
N GLU A 723 7.16 -7.60 -17.94
CA GLU A 723 7.80 -6.83 -18.98
C GLU A 723 6.76 -6.57 -20.07
N TYR A 724 6.29 -5.34 -20.11
CA TYR A 724 5.47 -4.87 -21.19
C TYR A 724 6.39 -4.26 -22.24
N ALA A 725 6.30 -4.71 -23.49
CA ALA A 725 7.18 -4.23 -24.55
C ALA A 725 7.09 -2.71 -24.77
N GLY A 726 5.95 -2.09 -24.46
CA GLY A 726 5.80 -0.63 -24.48
C GLY A 726 6.62 0.14 -23.44
N LEU A 727 7.13 -0.51 -22.37
CA LEU A 727 8.07 0.14 -21.44
C LEU A 727 9.38 0.51 -22.13
N LYS A 728 9.87 -0.37 -23.00
CA LYS A 728 11.12 -0.12 -23.74
C LYS A 728 11.01 1.12 -24.62
N VAL A 729 9.84 1.36 -25.21
CA VAL A 729 9.56 2.58 -25.99
C VAL A 729 9.63 3.82 -25.10
N ILE A 730 9.12 3.77 -23.87
CA ILE A 730 9.23 4.88 -22.89
C ILE A 730 10.69 5.11 -22.50
N GLU A 731 11.45 4.05 -22.19
CA GLU A 731 12.87 4.12 -21.83
C GLU A 731 13.76 4.67 -22.97
N GLU A 732 13.41 4.36 -24.22
CA GLU A 732 14.11 4.85 -25.41
C GLU A 732 13.73 6.29 -25.76
N THR A 733 12.50 6.72 -25.45
CA THR A 733 11.96 8.03 -25.86
C THR A 733 12.21 9.12 -24.82
N CYS A 734 12.07 8.80 -23.53
CA CYS A 734 12.12 9.79 -22.44
C CYS A 734 13.52 9.87 -21.81
N ASP A 735 13.85 11.05 -21.27
CA ASP A 735 15.08 11.27 -20.51
C ASP A 735 14.99 10.57 -19.13
N PRO A 736 15.97 9.71 -18.77
CA PRO A 736 15.94 8.97 -17.51
C PRO A 736 15.90 9.85 -16.26
N ALA A 737 16.65 10.96 -16.23
CA ALA A 737 16.70 11.82 -15.05
C ALA A 737 15.36 12.54 -14.82
N SER A 738 14.68 12.96 -15.89
CA SER A 738 13.34 13.53 -15.82
C SER A 738 12.31 12.53 -15.30
N LEU A 739 12.35 11.27 -15.76
CA LEU A 739 11.47 10.19 -15.29
C LEU A 739 11.69 9.88 -13.81
N THR A 740 12.94 9.89 -13.34
CA THR A 740 13.25 9.69 -11.92
C THR A 740 12.71 10.84 -11.06
N ARG A 741 12.93 12.11 -11.46
CA ARG A 741 12.36 13.26 -10.73
C ARG A 741 10.84 13.22 -10.68
N PHE A 742 10.19 12.93 -11.80
CA PHE A 742 8.74 12.77 -11.86
C PHE A 742 8.26 11.64 -10.95
N THR A 743 8.92 10.47 -10.99
CA THR A 743 8.58 9.31 -10.17
C THR A 743 8.72 9.60 -8.67
N LEU A 744 9.78 10.30 -8.28
CA LEU A 744 10.01 10.66 -6.88
C LEU A 744 8.94 11.63 -6.38
N ALA A 745 8.61 12.68 -7.16
CA ALA A 745 7.55 13.63 -6.84
C ALA A 745 6.18 12.95 -6.76
N LEU A 746 5.83 12.11 -7.75
CA LEU A 746 4.61 11.32 -7.75
C LEU A 746 4.49 10.43 -6.50
N PHE A 747 5.59 9.78 -6.10
CA PHE A 747 5.59 8.95 -4.90
C PHE A 747 5.43 9.77 -3.62
N GLN A 748 6.00 10.98 -3.55
CA GLN A 748 5.83 11.90 -2.42
C GLN A 748 4.38 12.36 -2.29
N ASP A 749 3.73 12.71 -3.40
CA ASP A 749 2.31 13.13 -3.42
C ASP A 749 1.35 11.99 -3.06
N TRP A 750 1.72 10.76 -3.40
CA TRP A 750 0.97 9.56 -3.06
C TRP A 750 1.02 9.20 -1.56
N LEU A 751 2.07 9.60 -0.84
CA LEU A 751 2.24 9.24 0.56
C LEU A 751 1.18 9.86 1.51
N PRO A 752 0.85 11.17 1.45
CA PRO A 752 -0.12 11.81 2.33
C PRO A 752 -1.58 11.69 1.85
N SER A 753 -1.83 11.46 0.56
CA SER A 753 -3.19 11.30 0.05
C SER A 753 -3.83 10.02 0.65
N ARG A 754 -5.15 10.04 0.94
CA ARG A 754 -5.89 8.85 1.40
C ARG A 754 -5.83 7.79 0.29
N ARG A 755 -4.78 6.97 0.32
CA ARG A 755 -4.39 6.00 -0.70
C ARG A 755 -5.60 5.14 -1.05
N SER A 756 -6.11 5.28 -2.28
CA SER A 756 -7.17 4.38 -2.74
C SER A 756 -6.57 3.00 -2.99
N SER A 757 -7.36 1.94 -2.79
CA SER A 757 -6.96 0.55 -3.08
C SER A 757 -6.44 0.34 -4.51
N ASP A 758 -6.77 1.27 -5.42
CA ASP A 758 -6.54 1.16 -6.86
C ASP A 758 -5.25 1.87 -7.32
N SER A 759 -4.53 2.52 -6.39
CA SER A 759 -3.30 3.29 -6.67
C SER A 759 -1.99 2.46 -6.61
N GLY A 760 -2.08 1.13 -6.54
CA GLY A 760 -0.91 0.24 -6.45
C GLY A 760 0.03 0.27 -7.65
N TRP A 761 -0.37 0.90 -8.76
CA TRP A 761 0.47 1.12 -9.95
C TRP A 761 1.63 2.10 -9.71
N VAL A 762 1.58 2.95 -8.68
CA VAL A 762 2.70 3.84 -8.29
C VAL A 762 3.97 3.03 -7.97
N PHE A 763 3.82 1.83 -7.42
CA PHE A 763 4.93 0.92 -7.22
C PHE A 763 5.61 0.48 -8.52
N ALA A 764 4.89 0.45 -9.65
CA ALA A 764 5.49 0.17 -10.96
C ALA A 764 6.41 1.33 -11.40
N MET A 765 5.98 2.59 -11.21
CA MET A 765 6.86 3.75 -11.45
C MET A 765 8.14 3.65 -10.63
N LEU A 766 8.04 3.35 -9.33
CA LEU A 766 9.19 3.17 -8.46
C LEU A 766 10.11 2.03 -8.89
N ARG A 767 9.56 0.92 -9.38
CA ARG A 767 10.35 -0.21 -9.86
C ARG A 767 11.19 0.15 -11.08
N TYR A 768 10.59 0.80 -12.08
CA TYR A 768 11.23 1.01 -13.38
C TYR A 768 12.06 2.29 -13.45
N PHE A 769 11.63 3.36 -12.76
CA PHE A 769 12.24 4.69 -12.88
C PHE A 769 12.69 5.28 -11.55
N GLY A 770 12.45 4.58 -10.43
CA GLY A 770 12.95 4.99 -9.11
C GLY A 770 14.45 4.73 -8.97
N ASP A 771 15.12 5.63 -8.25
CA ASP A 771 16.54 5.55 -7.94
C ASP A 771 16.80 5.14 -6.48
N ASP A 772 18.06 5.22 -6.05
CA ASP A 772 18.44 4.91 -4.67
C ASP A 772 17.78 5.84 -3.63
N GLU A 773 17.41 7.07 -3.99
CA GLU A 773 16.65 7.96 -3.10
C GLU A 773 15.21 7.45 -2.91
N ALA A 774 14.55 7.09 -4.01
CA ALA A 774 13.23 6.47 -3.97
C ALA A 774 13.24 5.16 -3.15
N ALA A 775 14.28 4.33 -3.30
CA ALA A 775 14.46 3.11 -2.51
C ALA A 775 14.57 3.40 -1.02
N ARG A 776 15.41 4.37 -0.61
CA ARG A 776 15.56 4.76 0.80
C ARG A 776 14.25 5.32 1.37
N MET A 777 13.52 6.11 0.59
CA MET A 777 12.23 6.66 1.01
C MET A 777 11.18 5.57 1.23
N LEU A 778 11.10 4.61 0.30
CA LEU A 778 10.22 3.45 0.41
C LEU A 778 10.56 2.60 1.64
N ALA A 779 11.84 2.25 1.83
CA ALA A 779 12.30 1.44 2.95
C ALA A 779 11.95 2.05 4.32
N ARG A 780 12.03 3.39 4.47
CA ARG A 780 11.62 4.09 5.70
C ARG A 780 10.13 3.95 6.03
N ARG A 781 9.27 3.74 5.02
CA ARG A 781 7.82 3.64 5.20
C ARG A 781 7.35 2.22 5.51
N LEU A 782 8.04 1.18 5.05
CA LEU A 782 7.61 -0.22 5.20
C LEU A 782 7.32 -0.65 6.65
N PRO A 783 8.14 -0.31 7.67
CA PRO A 783 7.86 -0.71 9.05
C PRO A 783 6.56 -0.10 9.60
N HIS A 784 6.24 1.13 9.20
CA HIS A 784 5.02 1.81 9.60
C HIS A 784 3.80 1.13 8.96
N TRP A 785 3.82 0.87 7.64
CA TRP A 785 2.73 0.17 6.94
C TRP A 785 2.46 -1.22 7.52
N ALA A 786 3.53 -1.97 7.82
CA ALA A 786 3.41 -3.29 8.41
C ALA A 786 2.87 -3.27 9.84
N SER A 787 3.03 -2.17 10.59
CA SER A 787 2.58 -2.04 11.98
C SER A 787 1.17 -1.45 12.12
N TYR A 788 0.74 -0.59 11.18
CA TYR A 788 -0.48 0.21 11.30
C TYR A 788 -1.51 -0.09 10.18
N GLY A 789 -1.87 -1.37 10.03
CA GLY A 789 -3.06 -1.78 9.28
C GLY A 789 -2.91 -1.97 7.77
N GLU A 790 -1.70 -1.82 7.20
CA GLU A 790 -1.45 -1.97 5.74
C GLU A 790 -0.35 -3.01 5.43
N PRO A 791 -0.43 -4.26 5.93
CA PRO A 791 0.62 -5.26 5.74
C PRO A 791 0.83 -5.65 4.26
N THR A 792 -0.24 -5.65 3.45
CA THR A 792 -0.16 -5.91 2.00
C THR A 792 0.64 -4.84 1.26
N LEU A 793 0.55 -3.58 1.71
CA LEU A 793 1.31 -2.47 1.15
C LEU A 793 2.79 -2.59 1.49
N ALA A 794 3.11 -3.00 2.72
CA ALA A 794 4.47 -3.27 3.15
C ALA A 794 5.12 -4.42 2.35
N GLU A 795 4.39 -5.50 2.11
CA GLU A 795 4.83 -6.61 1.25
C GLU A 795 5.02 -6.16 -0.22
N GLY A 796 4.11 -5.33 -0.73
CA GLY A 796 4.23 -4.73 -2.07
C GLY A 796 5.49 -3.87 -2.21
N GLY A 797 5.74 -2.97 -1.25
CA GLY A 797 6.91 -2.12 -1.24
C GLY A 797 8.23 -2.89 -1.04
N LEU A 798 8.23 -3.95 -0.23
CA LEU A 798 9.38 -4.85 -0.13
C LEU A 798 9.70 -5.53 -1.47
N SER A 799 8.66 -5.96 -2.19
CA SER A 799 8.82 -6.51 -3.54
C SER A 799 9.35 -5.48 -4.54
N VAL A 800 9.04 -4.19 -4.39
CA VAL A 800 9.61 -3.13 -5.23
C VAL A 800 11.11 -3.02 -4.98
N LEU A 801 11.54 -2.89 -3.71
CA LEU A 801 12.96 -2.78 -3.36
C LEU A 801 13.79 -3.92 -3.94
N PHE A 802 13.31 -5.16 -3.80
CA PHE A 802 13.99 -6.31 -4.39
C PHE A 802 14.12 -6.21 -5.92
N ARG A 803 13.07 -5.73 -6.60
CA ARG A 803 13.00 -5.69 -8.06
C ARG A 803 13.65 -4.46 -8.69
N MET A 804 13.93 -3.41 -7.93
CA MET A 804 14.80 -2.31 -8.36
C MET A 804 16.21 -2.84 -8.65
N GLY A 805 16.62 -3.95 -8.02
CA GLY A 805 17.81 -4.70 -8.38
C GLY A 805 19.15 -4.06 -7.99
N SER A 806 19.16 -2.82 -7.49
CA SER A 806 20.36 -2.13 -7.04
C SER A 806 20.90 -2.70 -5.72
N ASP A 807 22.22 -2.64 -5.53
CA ASP A 807 22.87 -3.07 -4.29
C ASP A 807 22.38 -2.26 -3.08
N THR A 808 22.03 -0.97 -3.28
CA THR A 808 21.38 -0.15 -2.25
C THR A 808 20.02 -0.72 -1.85
N ALA A 809 19.20 -1.12 -2.81
CA ALA A 809 17.89 -1.68 -2.50
C ALA A 809 18.01 -3.04 -1.77
N LEU A 810 18.95 -3.90 -2.18
CA LEU A 810 19.23 -5.17 -1.50
C LEU A 810 19.79 -4.97 -0.09
N ARG A 811 20.67 -3.98 0.12
CA ARG A 811 21.11 -3.56 1.46
C ARG A 811 19.92 -3.17 2.34
N LEU A 812 19.00 -2.36 1.83
CA LEU A 812 17.81 -1.93 2.57
C LEU A 812 16.89 -3.11 2.92
N VAL A 813 16.71 -4.05 1.99
CA VAL A 813 15.99 -5.32 2.25
C VAL A 813 16.66 -6.10 3.38
N ARG A 814 18.00 -6.15 3.42
CA ARG A 814 18.75 -6.79 4.51
C ARG A 814 18.57 -6.09 5.85
N GLU A 815 18.65 -4.77 5.88
CA GLU A 815 18.38 -4.01 7.10
C GLU A 815 16.98 -4.31 7.67
N ILE A 816 15.98 -4.50 6.80
CA ILE A 816 14.62 -4.89 7.20
C ILE A 816 14.58 -6.34 7.69
N ALA A 817 15.31 -7.27 7.06
CA ALA A 817 15.41 -8.67 7.49
C ALA A 817 16.10 -8.86 8.85
N GLU A 818 16.94 -7.90 9.25
CA GLU A 818 17.63 -7.91 10.54
C GLU A 818 16.90 -7.09 11.63
N ALA A 819 15.91 -6.29 11.24
CA ALA A 819 15.16 -5.42 12.16
C ALA A 819 14.37 -6.22 13.23
N PRO A 820 14.21 -5.66 14.45
CA PRO A 820 13.55 -6.36 15.56
C PRO A 820 12.04 -6.55 15.37
N LYS A 821 11.37 -5.63 14.65
CA LYS A 821 9.92 -5.68 14.35
C LYS A 821 9.64 -4.92 13.05
N PRO A 822 8.54 -5.27 12.32
CA PRO A 822 7.59 -6.36 12.59
C PRO A 822 8.00 -7.73 11.99
N ALA A 823 7.67 -8.82 12.69
CA ALA A 823 8.17 -10.17 12.39
C ALA A 823 7.67 -10.77 11.05
N SER A 824 6.52 -10.34 10.53
CA SER A 824 6.05 -10.73 9.20
C SER A 824 6.96 -10.17 8.11
N LEU A 825 7.16 -8.85 8.13
CA LEU A 825 8.02 -8.14 7.17
C LEU A 825 9.48 -8.65 7.24
N LYS A 826 9.99 -8.93 8.44
CA LYS A 826 11.30 -9.55 8.66
C LYS A 826 11.43 -10.89 7.92
N ARG A 827 10.46 -11.79 8.08
CA ARG A 827 10.45 -13.11 7.42
C ARG A 827 10.40 -12.96 5.91
N SER A 828 9.52 -12.10 5.40
CA SER A 828 9.41 -11.84 3.96
C SER A 828 10.70 -11.26 3.38
N ALA A 829 11.36 -10.35 4.08
CA ALA A 829 12.66 -9.81 3.68
C ALA A 829 13.76 -10.88 3.67
N GLY A 830 13.79 -11.77 4.68
CA GLY A 830 14.72 -12.91 4.72
C GLY A 830 14.53 -13.90 3.56
N PHE A 831 13.28 -14.22 3.20
CA PHE A 831 12.99 -15.04 2.01
C PHE A 831 13.46 -14.36 0.71
N THR A 832 13.26 -13.04 0.63
CA THR A 832 13.64 -12.23 -0.52
C THR A 832 15.16 -12.17 -0.70
N LEU A 833 15.92 -11.99 0.38
CA LEU A 833 17.39 -12.07 0.34
C LEU A 833 17.88 -13.45 -0.08
N SER A 834 17.28 -14.52 0.47
CA SER A 834 17.66 -15.88 0.12
C SER A 834 17.41 -16.18 -1.36
N ALA A 835 16.37 -15.59 -1.95
CA ALA A 835 16.13 -15.65 -3.38
C ALA A 835 17.19 -14.83 -4.16
N ALA A 836 17.45 -13.58 -3.74
CA ALA A 836 18.44 -12.70 -4.36
C ALA A 836 19.86 -13.32 -4.39
N ALA A 837 20.22 -14.04 -3.33
CA ALA A 837 21.49 -14.74 -3.21
C ALA A 837 21.56 -15.91 -4.20
N ARG A 838 20.52 -16.76 -4.23
CA ARG A 838 20.41 -17.88 -5.16
C ARG A 838 20.46 -17.43 -6.63
N ASP A 839 19.78 -16.33 -6.97
CA ASP A 839 19.78 -15.79 -8.34
C ASP A 839 21.19 -15.35 -8.79
N ARG A 840 22.07 -15.01 -7.83
CA ARG A 840 23.48 -14.68 -8.06
C ARG A 840 24.44 -15.86 -7.85
N GLY A 841 23.94 -17.06 -7.55
CA GLY A 841 24.77 -18.22 -7.23
C GLY A 841 25.54 -18.09 -5.91
N LEU A 842 25.02 -17.29 -4.96
CA LEU A 842 25.62 -17.01 -3.65
C LEU A 842 24.74 -17.55 -2.52
N ASP A 843 25.34 -17.81 -1.36
CA ASP A 843 24.61 -17.89 -0.10
C ASP A 843 24.33 -16.49 0.47
N THR A 844 23.49 -16.41 1.52
CA THR A 844 23.08 -15.14 2.12
C THR A 844 24.23 -14.37 2.76
N GLU A 845 25.23 -15.07 3.29
CA GLU A 845 26.39 -14.46 3.94
C GLU A 845 27.40 -13.95 2.91
N GLN A 846 27.61 -14.70 1.82
CA GLN A 846 28.38 -14.31 0.65
C GLN A 846 27.77 -13.11 -0.07
N LEU A 847 26.43 -13.03 -0.13
CA LEU A 847 25.75 -11.85 -0.63
C LEU A 847 25.96 -10.66 0.31
N ALA A 848 25.83 -10.87 1.63
CA ALA A 848 26.03 -9.81 2.62
C ALA A 848 27.46 -9.23 2.61
N ASP A 849 28.47 -10.06 2.38
CA ASP A 849 29.87 -9.61 2.23
C ASP A 849 30.07 -8.70 1.00
N ARG A 850 29.34 -8.97 -0.09
CA ARG A 850 29.38 -8.18 -1.33
C ARG A 850 28.53 -6.91 -1.30
N LEU A 851 27.51 -6.87 -0.45
CA LEU A 851 26.62 -5.71 -0.34
C LEU A 851 27.20 -4.56 0.49
N VAL A 852 28.34 -4.75 1.16
CA VAL A 852 29.01 -3.70 1.93
C VAL A 852 29.34 -2.53 0.99
N PRO A 853 28.96 -1.29 1.32
CA PRO A 853 29.26 -0.16 0.45
C PRO A 853 30.74 0.24 0.60
N ASP A 854 31.32 0.59 -0.52
CA ASP A 854 32.63 1.18 -0.74
C ASP A 854 32.72 2.65 -0.31
N LEU A 855 31.57 3.31 -0.07
CA LEU A 855 31.46 4.69 0.45
C LEU A 855 32.18 5.75 -0.39
N GLY A 856 32.44 5.44 -1.66
CA GLY A 856 33.22 6.29 -2.56
C GLY A 856 34.70 6.39 -2.21
N LEU A 857 35.24 5.41 -1.46
CA LEU A 857 36.66 5.26 -1.22
C LEU A 857 37.34 4.68 -2.48
N SER A 858 38.60 5.06 -2.68
CA SER A 858 39.51 4.46 -3.67
C SER A 858 39.81 3.00 -3.31
N GLU A 859 40.44 2.25 -4.23
CA GLU A 859 40.91 0.90 -3.94
C GLU A 859 41.87 0.83 -2.74
N GLN A 860 42.58 1.91 -2.44
CA GLN A 860 43.48 2.02 -1.28
C GLN A 860 42.73 2.36 0.03
N GLY A 861 41.40 2.49 0.01
CA GLY A 861 40.60 2.83 1.18
C GLY A 861 40.67 4.30 1.57
N THR A 862 40.92 5.20 0.61
CA THR A 862 41.04 6.65 0.85
C THR A 862 39.99 7.45 0.09
N LEU A 863 39.63 8.64 0.59
CA LEU A 863 38.69 9.56 -0.10
C LEU A 863 39.30 10.95 -0.23
N GLU A 864 39.32 11.51 -1.44
CA GLU A 864 39.72 12.91 -1.67
C GLU A 864 38.53 13.86 -1.49
N LEU A 865 38.76 14.95 -0.77
CA LEU A 865 37.79 16.03 -0.56
C LEU A 865 38.37 17.36 -1.05
N ASP A 866 37.61 18.07 -1.87
CA ASP A 866 38.07 19.25 -2.59
C ASP A 866 37.48 20.54 -2.01
N TYR A 867 38.34 21.53 -1.71
CA TYR A 867 37.99 22.90 -1.35
C TYR A 867 38.32 23.89 -2.48
N GLY A 868 38.67 23.40 -3.68
CA GLY A 868 39.18 24.17 -4.81
C GLY A 868 40.69 24.41 -4.69
N SER A 869 41.09 25.32 -3.79
CA SER A 869 42.51 25.68 -3.62
C SER A 869 43.34 24.65 -2.85
N ARG A 870 42.67 23.82 -2.04
CA ARG A 870 43.26 22.78 -1.20
C ARG A 870 42.47 21.48 -1.33
N ARG A 871 43.20 20.37 -1.26
CA ARG A 871 42.62 19.02 -1.27
C ARG A 871 43.04 18.30 -0.01
N PHE A 872 42.15 17.45 0.47
CA PHE A 872 42.33 16.69 1.70
C PHE A 872 42.11 15.21 1.43
N LEU A 873 43.00 14.37 1.96
CA LEU A 873 42.88 12.92 1.84
C LEU A 873 42.34 12.34 3.14
N VAL A 874 41.20 11.64 3.07
CA VAL A 874 40.64 10.91 4.21
C VAL A 874 41.27 9.52 4.28
N GLY A 875 41.77 9.15 5.46
CA GLY A 875 42.26 7.81 5.79
C GLY A 875 41.63 7.29 7.09
N PHE A 876 42.01 6.09 7.53
CA PHE A 876 41.47 5.43 8.73
C PHE A 876 42.56 4.95 9.67
N ASP A 877 42.37 5.16 10.98
CA ASP A 877 43.28 4.68 12.02
C ASP A 877 43.03 3.20 12.38
N GLU A 878 43.79 2.70 13.36
CA GLU A 878 43.69 1.37 14.00
C GLU A 878 42.31 1.03 14.60
N ALA A 879 41.42 2.01 14.77
CA ALA A 879 40.04 1.80 15.22
C ALA A 879 39.02 1.96 14.07
N LEU A 880 39.49 2.06 12.81
CA LEU A 880 38.67 2.38 11.63
C LEU A 880 37.95 3.74 11.78
N THR A 881 38.56 4.66 12.53
CA THR A 881 38.06 6.03 12.69
C THR A 881 38.66 6.91 11.59
N PRO A 882 37.82 7.68 10.86
CA PRO A 882 38.32 8.52 9.78
C PRO A 882 39.13 9.70 10.31
N PHE A 883 40.30 9.93 9.73
CA PHE A 883 41.10 11.14 9.88
C PHE A 883 41.35 11.78 8.51
N VAL A 884 41.77 13.03 8.51
CA VAL A 884 42.00 13.82 7.30
C VAL A 884 43.45 14.29 7.27
N THR A 885 44.15 14.04 6.18
CA THR A 885 45.51 14.48 5.95
C THR A 885 45.52 15.64 4.96
N ASN A 886 46.26 16.69 5.32
CA ASN A 886 46.56 17.81 4.42
C ASN A 886 47.65 17.43 3.41
N ALA A 887 47.85 18.26 2.39
CA ALA A 887 48.98 18.13 1.45
C ALA A 887 50.38 18.20 2.11
N ASP A 888 50.46 18.72 3.34
CA ASP A 888 51.68 18.76 4.17
C ASP A 888 51.93 17.47 4.98
N GLY A 889 51.06 16.46 4.87
CA GLY A 889 51.16 15.18 5.58
C GLY A 889 50.61 15.19 7.02
N THR A 890 50.09 16.31 7.53
CA THR A 890 49.56 16.39 8.90
C THR A 890 48.15 15.82 9.01
N ALA A 891 47.96 14.81 9.88
CA ALA A 891 46.67 14.17 10.14
C ALA A 891 45.82 14.95 11.17
N ARG A 892 44.52 15.09 10.91
CA ARG A 892 43.55 15.81 11.75
C ARG A 892 42.24 15.04 11.89
N LYS A 893 41.57 15.17 13.04
CA LYS A 893 40.29 14.49 13.33
C LYS A 893 39.07 15.13 12.65
N SER A 894 39.24 16.31 12.04
CA SER A 894 38.18 17.06 11.38
C SER A 894 38.73 17.89 10.21
N LEU A 895 37.89 18.12 9.22
CA LEU A 895 38.18 19.07 8.15
C LEU A 895 38.44 20.48 8.70
N PRO A 896 39.46 21.20 8.19
CA PRO A 896 39.69 22.60 8.54
C PRO A 896 38.51 23.52 8.20
N THR A 897 38.47 24.71 8.80
CA THR A 897 37.57 25.79 8.38
C THR A 897 37.93 26.27 6.97
N PRO A 898 36.94 26.51 6.08
CA PRO A 898 37.22 27.06 4.75
C PRO A 898 37.89 28.43 4.92
N GLY A 899 38.98 28.65 4.20
CA GLY A 899 39.71 29.92 4.15
C GLY A 899 39.15 30.85 3.08
N VAL A 900 39.71 32.06 3.00
CA VAL A 900 39.26 33.10 2.05
C VAL A 900 39.52 32.72 0.58
N GLN A 901 40.48 31.83 0.31
CA GLN A 901 40.84 31.35 -1.03
C GLN A 901 40.15 30.03 -1.42
N ASP A 902 39.37 29.43 -0.51
CA ASP A 902 38.63 28.20 -0.80
C ASP A 902 37.28 28.51 -1.45
N ASP A 903 36.81 27.57 -2.27
CA ASP A 903 35.46 27.62 -2.83
C ASP A 903 34.42 27.26 -1.77
N ALA A 904 33.46 28.15 -1.53
CA ALA A 904 32.48 28.00 -0.47
C ALA A 904 31.50 26.82 -0.69
N GLU A 905 31.11 26.56 -1.94
CA GLU A 905 30.17 25.48 -2.27
C GLU A 905 30.85 24.12 -2.18
N LEU A 906 32.06 23.99 -2.75
CA LEU A 906 32.85 22.76 -2.65
C LEU A 906 33.21 22.45 -1.19
N ALA A 907 33.58 23.45 -0.41
CA ALA A 907 33.91 23.26 1.00
C ALA A 907 32.69 22.82 1.84
N ALA A 908 31.50 23.37 1.57
CA ALA A 908 30.26 22.94 2.21
C ALA A 908 29.89 21.50 1.82
N ALA A 909 29.99 21.15 0.54
CA ALA A 909 29.75 19.81 0.04
C ALA A 909 30.72 18.77 0.64
N ALA A 910 32.02 19.11 0.69
CA ALA A 910 33.06 18.26 1.30
C ALA A 910 32.82 18.01 2.79
N ARG A 911 32.40 19.04 3.55
CA ARG A 911 32.04 18.91 4.98
C ARG A 911 30.83 18.02 5.21
N ARG A 912 29.79 18.18 4.38
CA ARG A 912 28.61 17.30 4.40
C ARG A 912 29.01 15.85 4.13
N ARG A 913 29.79 15.62 3.06
CA ARG A 913 30.29 14.29 2.67
C ARG A 913 31.13 13.63 3.76
N PHE A 914 32.06 14.36 4.39
CA PHE A 914 32.87 13.81 5.49
C PHE A 914 32.03 13.44 6.73
N THR A 915 31.02 14.24 7.05
CA THR A 915 30.13 13.98 8.18
C THR A 915 29.27 12.72 7.93
N GLU A 916 28.76 12.56 6.71
CA GLU A 916 28.02 11.37 6.28
C GLU A 916 28.90 10.12 6.25
N LEU A 917 30.15 10.24 5.76
CA LEU A 917 31.14 9.16 5.78
C LEU A 917 31.40 8.69 7.21
N LYS A 918 31.67 9.61 8.15
CA LYS A 918 31.94 9.27 9.56
C LYS A 918 30.79 8.52 10.23
N LYS A 919 29.53 8.89 9.92
CA LYS A 919 28.34 8.17 10.40
C LYS A 919 28.24 6.78 9.78
N SER A 920 28.45 6.68 8.47
CA SER A 920 28.29 5.44 7.71
C SER A 920 29.34 4.40 8.09
N VAL A 921 30.63 4.79 8.11
CA VAL A 921 31.75 3.90 8.50
C VAL A 921 31.54 3.36 9.91
N ARG A 922 31.14 4.20 10.88
CA ARG A 922 30.90 3.75 12.26
C ARG A 922 29.83 2.66 12.34
N LYS A 923 28.72 2.82 11.60
CA LYS A 923 27.62 1.82 11.57
C LYS A 923 28.11 0.53 10.93
N ILE A 924 28.73 0.62 9.76
CA ILE A 924 29.22 -0.53 8.98
C ILE A 924 30.30 -1.29 9.77
N ALA A 925 31.28 -0.59 10.34
CA ALA A 925 32.32 -1.20 11.16
C ALA A 925 31.73 -2.02 12.31
N ALA A 926 30.83 -1.44 13.11
CA ALA A 926 30.20 -2.14 14.23
C ALA A 926 29.36 -3.36 13.81
N GLU A 927 28.81 -3.36 12.59
CA GLU A 927 28.10 -4.52 12.04
C GLU A 927 29.09 -5.60 11.57
N GLN A 928 30.09 -5.23 10.77
CA GLN A 928 31.04 -6.18 10.20
C GLN A 928 31.94 -6.81 11.26
N VAL A 929 32.32 -6.07 12.31
CA VAL A 929 33.02 -6.62 13.48
C VAL A 929 32.21 -7.75 14.13
N ARG A 930 30.91 -7.54 14.37
CA ARG A 930 30.03 -8.58 14.93
C ARG A 930 29.90 -9.80 14.01
N ARG A 931 29.82 -9.59 12.70
CA ARG A 931 29.75 -10.67 11.71
C ARG A 931 31.04 -11.49 11.65
N LEU A 932 32.20 -10.84 11.64
CA LEU A 932 33.49 -11.51 11.67
C LEU A 932 33.70 -12.29 12.97
N GLU A 933 33.29 -11.72 14.12
CA GLU A 933 33.33 -12.44 15.40
C GLU A 933 32.42 -13.67 15.40
N SER A 934 31.18 -13.53 14.90
CA SER A 934 30.25 -14.66 14.77
C SER A 934 30.77 -15.71 13.79
N ALA A 935 31.48 -15.30 12.75
CA ALA A 935 32.09 -16.19 11.78
C ALA A 935 33.31 -16.95 12.35
N MET A 936 34.07 -16.35 13.27
CA MET A 936 35.09 -17.04 14.06
C MET A 936 34.45 -18.12 14.94
N ILE A 937 33.40 -17.76 15.68
CA ILE A 937 32.70 -18.66 16.61
C ILE A 937 32.04 -19.83 15.86
N GLY A 938 31.37 -19.55 14.74
CA GLY A 938 30.71 -20.55 13.92
C GLY A 938 31.62 -21.28 12.92
N GLY A 939 32.92 -21.01 12.93
CA GLY A 939 33.89 -21.67 12.04
C GLY A 939 33.61 -21.50 10.54
N ARG A 940 33.12 -20.32 10.12
CA ARG A 940 32.78 -20.04 8.71
C ARG A 940 34.03 -20.10 7.85
N ARG A 941 33.88 -20.70 6.66
CA ARG A 941 34.94 -20.83 5.65
C ARG A 941 34.65 -19.95 4.45
N TRP A 942 35.63 -19.17 4.04
CA TRP A 942 35.62 -18.41 2.78
C TRP A 942 36.45 -19.16 1.75
N ARG A 943 35.89 -19.32 0.55
CA ARG A 943 36.69 -19.75 -0.60
C ARG A 943 37.70 -18.67 -0.95
N ARG A 944 38.80 -19.04 -1.61
CA ARG A 944 39.82 -18.09 -2.11
C ARG A 944 39.21 -16.83 -2.74
N SER A 945 38.25 -16.98 -3.65
CA SER A 945 37.62 -15.84 -4.34
C SER A 945 36.81 -14.92 -3.44
N ASP A 946 36.15 -15.48 -2.41
CA ASP A 946 35.38 -14.69 -1.46
C ASP A 946 36.31 -13.95 -0.50
N PHE A 947 37.38 -14.60 -0.04
CA PHE A 947 38.41 -13.98 0.79
C PHE A 947 39.14 -12.85 0.04
N GLU A 948 39.47 -13.06 -1.22
CA GLU A 948 40.07 -12.03 -2.08
C GLU A 948 39.15 -10.80 -2.22
N ALA A 949 37.83 -11.01 -2.34
CA ALA A 949 36.87 -9.91 -2.37
C ALA A 949 36.87 -9.10 -1.06
N LEU A 950 37.05 -9.74 0.10
CA LEU A 950 37.16 -9.04 1.39
C LEU A 950 38.44 -8.17 1.46
N ILE A 951 39.56 -8.66 0.96
CA ILE A 951 40.86 -7.95 0.98
C ILE A 951 40.86 -6.79 -0.03
N ARG A 952 40.23 -6.95 -1.19
CA ARG A 952 40.13 -5.90 -2.21
C ARG A 952 39.13 -4.81 -1.84
N HIS A 953 38.17 -5.10 -0.97
CA HIS A 953 37.13 -4.16 -0.60
C HIS A 953 37.70 -2.99 0.23
N PRO A 954 37.45 -1.73 -0.14
CA PRO A 954 38.13 -0.56 0.43
C PRO A 954 37.82 -0.31 1.92
N VAL A 955 36.63 -0.71 2.40
CA VAL A 955 36.30 -0.67 3.84
C VAL A 955 36.74 -1.93 4.59
N LEU A 956 36.41 -3.13 4.09
CA LEU A 956 36.59 -4.40 4.82
C LEU A 956 38.06 -4.78 5.03
N VAL A 957 38.95 -4.39 4.11
CA VAL A 957 40.40 -4.66 4.23
C VAL A 957 40.97 -4.19 5.58
N HIS A 958 40.48 -3.07 6.10
CA HIS A 958 40.93 -2.53 7.38
C HIS A 958 40.53 -3.38 8.59
N LEU A 959 39.47 -4.18 8.48
CA LEU A 959 39.04 -5.14 9.50
C LEU A 959 39.74 -6.49 9.32
N VAL A 960 39.88 -6.94 8.08
CA VAL A 960 40.49 -8.24 7.72
C VAL A 960 41.96 -8.32 8.14
N ARG A 961 42.73 -7.23 7.97
CA ARG A 961 44.16 -7.14 8.38
C ARG A 961 44.40 -7.22 9.88
N ARG A 962 43.35 -7.07 10.69
CA ARG A 962 43.42 -7.04 12.17
C ARG A 962 43.06 -8.38 12.81
N LEU A 963 43.04 -9.43 12.02
CA LEU A 963 42.65 -10.75 12.43
C LEU A 963 43.71 -11.76 11.99
N VAL A 964 43.85 -12.81 12.78
CA VAL A 964 44.60 -14.00 12.39
C VAL A 964 43.65 -14.95 11.66
N TRP A 965 44.08 -15.46 10.52
CA TRP A 965 43.32 -16.34 9.64
C TRP A 965 43.97 -17.72 9.59
N LEU A 966 43.13 -18.75 9.54
CA LEU A 966 43.51 -20.11 9.21
C LEU A 966 43.45 -20.28 7.70
N VAL A 967 44.47 -20.95 7.18
CA VAL A 967 44.48 -21.47 5.81
C VAL A 967 44.21 -22.96 5.91
N GLU A 968 43.14 -23.42 5.29
CA GLU A 968 42.76 -24.83 5.27
C GLU A 968 42.79 -25.42 3.86
N ARG A 969 43.24 -26.66 3.77
CA ARG A 969 43.20 -27.49 2.55
C ARG A 969 42.80 -28.91 2.94
N ASP A 970 41.86 -29.50 2.21
CA ASP A 970 41.32 -30.85 2.50
C ASP A 970 40.87 -31.04 3.97
N GLY A 971 40.33 -29.98 4.57
CA GLY A 971 39.84 -29.97 5.95
C GLY A 971 40.95 -29.97 7.02
N ARG A 972 42.21 -29.71 6.65
CA ARG A 972 43.33 -29.55 7.57
C ARG A 972 43.87 -28.13 7.51
N VAL A 973 44.19 -27.57 8.68
CA VAL A 973 44.90 -26.29 8.78
C VAL A 973 46.33 -26.51 8.29
N VAL A 974 46.73 -25.77 7.25
CA VAL A 974 48.06 -25.83 6.65
C VAL A 974 48.93 -24.63 7.03
N ALA A 975 48.33 -23.51 7.43
CA ALA A 975 49.03 -22.33 7.92
C ALA A 975 48.10 -21.43 8.76
N THR A 976 48.71 -20.59 9.60
CA THR A 976 48.05 -19.44 10.24
C THR A 976 48.69 -18.17 9.69
N VAL A 977 47.91 -17.17 9.29
CA VAL A 977 48.41 -15.97 8.61
C VAL A 977 47.72 -14.68 9.07
N ARG A 978 48.40 -13.55 8.93
CA ARG A 978 47.81 -12.20 8.92
C ARG A 978 47.82 -11.64 7.49
N VAL A 979 46.99 -10.63 7.23
CA VAL A 979 47.05 -9.85 5.98
C VAL A 979 47.87 -8.58 6.23
N ALA A 980 48.96 -8.40 5.50
CA ALA A 980 49.84 -7.23 5.60
C ALA A 980 49.29 -6.00 4.85
N GLU A 981 49.95 -4.85 5.00
CA GLU A 981 49.56 -3.55 4.43
C GLU A 981 49.51 -3.56 2.90
N ASP A 982 50.40 -4.33 2.28
CA ASP A 982 50.48 -4.56 0.83
C ASP A 982 49.54 -5.68 0.34
N ARG A 983 48.71 -6.23 1.24
CA ARG A 983 47.76 -7.33 1.03
C ARG A 983 48.41 -8.70 0.83
N THR A 984 49.69 -8.86 1.14
CA THR A 984 50.32 -10.18 1.22
C THR A 984 49.88 -10.93 2.49
N LEU A 985 50.07 -12.25 2.50
CA LEU A 985 49.82 -13.10 3.67
C LEU A 985 51.15 -13.33 4.39
N ALA A 986 51.22 -13.07 5.69
CA ALA A 986 52.42 -13.29 6.51
C ALA A 986 52.13 -14.26 7.66
N ASP A 987 53.10 -15.11 8.02
CA ASP A 987 52.98 -16.03 9.16
C ASP A 987 53.35 -15.38 10.51
N VAL A 988 53.49 -16.20 11.55
CA VAL A 988 53.81 -15.75 12.92
C VAL A 988 55.24 -15.22 13.07
N HIS A 989 56.12 -15.52 12.10
CA HIS A 989 57.48 -14.97 12.03
C HIS A 989 57.55 -13.75 11.11
N ASP A 990 56.39 -13.32 10.60
CA ASP A 990 56.23 -12.23 9.64
C ASP A 990 56.81 -12.51 8.24
N ASP A 991 57.05 -13.79 7.94
CA ASP A 991 57.51 -14.22 6.64
C ASP A 991 56.32 -14.36 5.68
N VAL A 992 56.49 -13.89 4.42
CA VAL A 992 55.44 -13.98 3.40
C VAL A 992 55.15 -15.44 3.05
N VAL A 993 53.90 -15.85 3.23
CA VAL A 993 53.44 -17.22 3.00
C VAL A 993 52.85 -17.37 1.60
N ALA A 994 53.48 -18.23 0.79
CA ALA A 994 52.91 -18.72 -0.47
C ALA A 994 52.39 -20.15 -0.31
N ILE A 995 51.12 -20.38 -0.64
CA ILE A 995 50.48 -21.71 -0.55
C ILE A 995 50.63 -22.38 -1.91
N THR A 996 51.52 -23.37 -2.04
CA THR A 996 51.83 -24.02 -3.34
C THR A 996 50.90 -25.20 -3.66
N ALA A 997 50.85 -25.58 -4.95
CA ALA A 997 49.91 -26.57 -5.48
C ALA A 997 50.21 -28.03 -5.10
N THR A 998 51.44 -28.38 -4.70
CA THR A 998 51.87 -29.77 -4.46
C THR A 998 52.12 -30.09 -2.99
N PRO A 999 51.61 -31.22 -2.45
CA PRO A 999 51.99 -31.70 -1.14
C PRO A 999 53.40 -32.27 -1.22
N ALA A 1000 54.40 -31.52 -0.76
CA ALA A 1000 55.75 -32.05 -0.60
C ALA A 1000 55.92 -32.57 0.83
N GLU A 1001 56.23 -33.86 0.92
CA GLU A 1001 56.67 -34.55 2.12
C GLU A 1001 57.97 -33.91 2.68
N ALA A 1002 58.00 -33.77 4.00
CA ALA A 1002 59.19 -33.60 4.85
C ALA A 1002 60.08 -32.34 4.66
N ASP A 1003 60.33 -31.70 5.81
CA ASP A 1003 61.28 -30.62 6.08
C ASP A 1003 60.88 -29.22 5.61
N GLY A 1004 60.31 -28.47 6.56
CA GLY A 1004 59.79 -27.13 6.39
C GLY A 1004 60.82 -26.10 5.93
N VAL A 1005 60.61 -25.59 4.73
CA VAL A 1005 60.82 -24.18 4.34
C VAL A 1005 59.77 -23.87 3.27
N ALA A 1006 58.90 -22.88 3.52
CA ALA A 1006 58.04 -22.31 2.49
C ALA A 1006 58.91 -21.51 1.51
N SER A 1007 58.93 -21.86 0.22
CA SER A 1007 59.56 -21.04 -0.82
C SER A 1007 58.52 -20.19 -1.54
N VAL A 1008 58.86 -18.92 -1.79
CA VAL A 1008 58.00 -17.88 -2.41
C VAL A 1008 57.44 -18.34 -3.76
N GLY A 1009 56.11 -18.40 -3.87
CA GLY A 1009 55.39 -18.51 -5.13
C GLY A 1009 55.19 -17.13 -5.72
N THR A 1010 55.84 -16.86 -6.85
CA THR A 1010 55.82 -15.57 -7.52
C THR A 1010 54.77 -15.55 -8.64
N ASP A 1011 54.21 -14.39 -8.94
CA ASP A 1011 53.48 -14.17 -10.18
C ASP A 1011 54.42 -14.29 -11.41
N SER A 1012 53.91 -14.00 -12.61
CA SER A 1012 54.71 -14.04 -13.84
C SER A 1012 55.94 -13.13 -13.82
N ASP A 1013 55.99 -12.16 -12.90
CA ASP A 1013 57.02 -11.13 -12.81
C ASP A 1013 57.99 -11.36 -11.64
N GLY A 1014 57.78 -12.38 -10.79
CA GLY A 1014 58.69 -12.66 -9.67
C GLY A 1014 58.21 -12.11 -8.32
N GLU A 1015 56.99 -11.61 -8.21
CA GLU A 1015 56.47 -10.96 -6.99
C GLU A 1015 55.44 -11.84 -6.24
N PRO A 1016 55.39 -11.78 -4.88
CA PRO A 1016 54.44 -12.57 -4.10
C PRO A 1016 52.98 -12.16 -4.37
N SER A 1017 52.10 -13.10 -4.71
CA SER A 1017 50.70 -12.79 -5.07
C SER A 1017 49.69 -13.82 -4.58
N LEU A 1018 48.54 -13.33 -4.07
CA LEU A 1018 47.35 -14.13 -3.71
C LEU A 1018 46.78 -14.95 -4.88
N ILE A 1019 47.12 -14.62 -6.12
CA ILE A 1019 46.72 -15.34 -7.34
C ILE A 1019 47.35 -16.74 -7.41
N ALA A 1020 48.47 -16.96 -6.70
CA ALA A 1020 49.17 -18.25 -6.66
C ALA A 1020 48.53 -19.29 -5.71
N VAL A 1021 47.52 -18.92 -4.91
CA VAL A 1021 46.85 -19.84 -3.97
C VAL A 1021 45.89 -20.78 -4.73
N PRO A 1022 45.95 -22.11 -4.53
CA PRO A 1022 45.05 -23.07 -5.16
C PRO A 1022 43.56 -22.82 -4.84
N ALA A 1023 42.66 -23.14 -5.78
CA ALA A 1023 41.23 -22.87 -5.65
C ALA A 1023 40.50 -23.73 -4.59
N ASP A 1024 41.10 -24.84 -4.19
CA ASP A 1024 40.66 -25.77 -3.12
C ASP A 1024 41.01 -25.28 -1.71
N VAL A 1025 41.72 -24.16 -1.58
CA VAL A 1025 42.05 -23.53 -0.29
C VAL A 1025 40.88 -22.72 0.24
N CYS A 1026 40.61 -22.90 1.54
CA CYS A 1026 39.64 -22.13 2.30
C CYS A 1026 40.34 -21.30 3.38
N PHE A 1027 39.74 -20.17 3.73
CA PHE A 1027 40.15 -19.31 4.82
C PHE A 1027 39.11 -19.33 5.92
N ALA A 1028 39.52 -19.34 7.19
CA ALA A 1028 38.64 -19.18 8.34
C ALA A 1028 39.29 -18.24 9.36
N ILE A 1029 38.51 -17.62 10.24
CA ILE A 1029 39.10 -16.77 11.30
C ILE A 1029 39.58 -17.68 12.42
N ALA A 1030 40.82 -17.50 12.88
CA ALA A 1030 41.39 -18.34 13.92
C ALA A 1030 40.74 -18.09 15.28
N HIS A 1031 40.32 -19.14 15.97
CA HIS A 1031 39.93 -19.09 17.38
C HIS A 1031 41.15 -19.50 18.24
N PRO A 1032 41.31 -19.04 19.48
CA PRO A 1032 42.45 -19.46 20.32
C PRO A 1032 42.60 -20.97 20.48
N LEU A 1033 41.50 -21.73 20.47
CA LEU A 1033 41.54 -23.21 20.45
C LEU A 1033 42.26 -23.78 19.21
N HIS A 1034 42.16 -23.11 18.06
CA HIS A 1034 42.90 -23.51 16.86
C HIS A 1034 44.39 -23.18 16.96
N LEU A 1035 44.75 -22.09 17.63
CA LEU A 1035 46.13 -21.59 17.72
C LEU A 1035 46.92 -22.27 18.84
N GLY A 1036 46.26 -22.68 19.93
CA GLY A 1036 46.93 -23.22 21.11
C GLY A 1036 47.98 -22.25 21.66
N ALA A 1037 49.23 -22.73 21.83
CA ALA A 1037 50.33 -21.91 22.31
C ALA A 1037 50.70 -20.76 21.35
N ALA A 1038 50.48 -20.92 20.04
CA ALA A 1038 50.81 -19.90 19.03
C ALA A 1038 49.96 -18.62 19.18
N ALA A 1039 48.86 -18.65 19.96
CA ALA A 1039 48.08 -17.45 20.25
C ALA A 1039 48.92 -16.37 20.97
N ALA A 1040 49.87 -16.78 21.82
CA ALA A 1040 50.77 -15.85 22.52
C ALA A 1040 51.80 -15.24 21.56
N ASP A 1041 52.34 -16.05 20.63
CA ASP A 1041 53.29 -15.59 19.61
C ASP A 1041 52.63 -14.57 18.67
N TRP A 1042 51.40 -14.88 18.20
CA TRP A 1042 50.60 -13.94 17.42
C TRP A 1042 50.27 -12.65 18.19
N ALA A 1043 50.03 -12.74 19.51
CA ALA A 1043 49.76 -11.57 20.33
C ALA A 1043 50.99 -10.65 20.44
N ALA A 1044 52.20 -11.23 20.45
CA ALA A 1044 53.44 -10.46 20.41
C ALA A 1044 53.60 -9.75 19.05
N VAL A 1045 53.41 -10.46 17.92
CA VAL A 1045 53.46 -9.85 16.57
C VAL A 1045 52.48 -8.69 16.43
N PHE A 1046 51.23 -8.87 16.89
CA PHE A 1046 50.23 -7.80 16.82
C PHE A 1046 50.60 -6.61 17.70
N ALA A 1047 51.25 -6.82 18.85
CA ALA A 1047 51.74 -5.74 19.70
C ALA A 1047 52.93 -5.00 19.05
N ASP A 1048 53.86 -5.72 18.43
CA ASP A 1048 55.04 -5.16 17.76
C ASP A 1048 54.66 -4.26 16.57
N TYR A 1049 53.61 -4.62 15.85
CA TYR A 1049 53.05 -3.84 14.74
C TYR A 1049 51.96 -2.83 15.16
N GLU A 1050 51.73 -2.65 16.47
CA GLU A 1050 50.67 -1.78 17.02
C GLU A 1050 49.26 -2.11 16.46
N ILE A 1051 48.99 -3.37 16.10
CA ILE A 1051 47.72 -3.79 15.51
C ILE A 1051 46.69 -4.03 16.62
N THR A 1052 45.75 -3.09 16.76
CA THR A 1052 44.57 -3.28 17.62
C THR A 1052 43.57 -4.25 16.99
N GLN A 1053 43.21 -5.34 17.68
CA GLN A 1053 42.23 -6.30 17.18
C GLN A 1053 40.81 -5.72 17.14
N SER A 1054 40.08 -6.04 16.07
CA SER A 1054 38.70 -5.58 15.84
C SER A 1054 37.71 -6.07 16.91
N PHE A 1055 37.98 -7.25 17.48
CA PHE A 1055 37.31 -7.86 18.62
C PHE A 1055 38.33 -8.73 19.37
N GLN A 1056 38.01 -9.17 20.58
CA GLN A 1056 38.91 -10.03 21.36
C GLN A 1056 39.02 -11.41 20.70
N GLN A 1057 40.09 -11.61 19.93
CA GLN A 1057 40.42 -12.86 19.25
C GLN A 1057 41.54 -13.59 20.01
N LEU A 1058 42.76 -13.04 20.05
CA LEU A 1058 43.94 -13.75 20.59
C LEU A 1058 43.91 -13.89 22.12
N GLY A 1059 43.45 -12.86 22.82
CA GLY A 1059 43.29 -12.88 24.27
C GLY A 1059 41.95 -13.44 24.75
N ARG A 1060 41.17 -14.11 23.89
CA ARG A 1060 39.84 -14.60 24.24
C ARG A 1060 39.95 -15.80 25.19
N PRO A 1061 39.25 -15.80 26.35
CA PRO A 1061 39.29 -16.93 27.27
C PRO A 1061 38.76 -18.20 26.62
N VAL A 1062 39.42 -19.33 26.89
CA VAL A 1062 39.01 -20.65 26.44
C VAL A 1062 38.49 -21.44 27.63
N TYR A 1063 37.34 -22.08 27.45
CA TYR A 1063 36.69 -22.92 28.46
C TYR A 1063 36.49 -24.33 27.92
N GLU A 1064 36.68 -25.33 28.77
CA GLU A 1064 36.48 -26.73 28.41
C GLU A 1064 35.32 -27.35 29.21
N LEU A 1065 34.64 -28.32 28.60
CA LEU A 1065 33.68 -29.19 29.28
C LEU A 1065 34.44 -30.28 30.05
N ALA A 1066 34.03 -30.53 31.30
CA ALA A 1066 34.48 -31.71 32.03
C ALA A 1066 33.99 -32.99 31.34
N GLU A 1067 34.64 -34.13 31.60
CA GLU A 1067 34.31 -35.38 30.91
C GLU A 1067 32.89 -35.88 31.24
N GLU A 1068 32.43 -35.65 32.47
CA GLU A 1068 31.06 -35.93 32.91
C GLU A 1068 30.03 -35.01 32.26
N GLU A 1069 30.36 -33.72 32.08
CA GLU A 1069 29.48 -32.75 31.40
C GLU A 1069 29.37 -33.06 29.91
N ARG A 1070 30.47 -33.50 29.29
CA ARG A 1070 30.52 -33.87 27.87
C ARG A 1070 29.62 -35.07 27.57
N ALA A 1071 29.52 -36.03 28.49
CA ALA A 1071 28.61 -37.18 28.39
C ALA A 1071 27.16 -36.85 28.83
N GLY A 1072 26.94 -35.71 29.48
CA GLY A 1072 25.65 -35.26 30.01
C GLY A 1072 24.85 -34.39 29.03
N TRP A 1073 23.59 -34.14 29.38
CA TRP A 1073 22.68 -33.23 28.66
C TRP A 1073 22.34 -31.99 29.49
N ASP A 1074 22.91 -31.84 30.68
CA ASP A 1074 22.68 -30.74 31.61
C ASP A 1074 23.99 -30.18 32.18
N LEU A 1075 23.97 -28.88 32.51
CA LEU A 1075 25.11 -28.12 33.03
C LEU A 1075 24.80 -27.62 34.44
N SER A 1076 25.00 -28.48 35.43
CA SER A 1076 24.69 -28.18 36.84
C SER A 1076 25.55 -27.08 37.45
N ARG A 1077 26.75 -26.80 36.92
CA ARG A 1077 27.67 -25.79 37.45
C ARG A 1077 27.12 -24.35 37.48
N PHE A 1078 26.07 -24.07 36.71
CA PHE A 1078 25.42 -22.74 36.64
C PHE A 1078 24.04 -22.71 37.31
N GLU A 1079 23.55 -23.83 37.83
CA GLU A 1079 22.24 -23.91 38.48
C GLU A 1079 22.22 -23.14 39.83
N GLY A 1080 21.09 -22.51 40.14
CA GLY A 1080 20.89 -21.71 41.35
C GLY A 1080 21.59 -20.34 41.34
N ARG A 1081 22.26 -19.97 40.23
CA ARG A 1081 22.93 -18.66 40.11
C ARG A 1081 21.90 -17.56 39.86
N GLN A 1082 22.01 -16.49 40.63
CA GLN A 1082 21.21 -15.28 40.49
C GLN A 1082 21.80 -14.39 39.38
N VAL A 1083 20.98 -13.98 38.42
CA VAL A 1083 21.38 -13.21 37.24
C VAL A 1083 20.48 -11.99 37.07
N PRO A 1084 21.03 -10.79 36.79
CA PRO A 1084 20.20 -9.61 36.53
C PRO A 1084 19.32 -9.80 35.29
N THR A 1085 18.03 -9.47 35.39
CA THR A 1085 17.05 -9.61 34.28
C THR A 1085 17.49 -8.87 33.01
N GLY A 1086 18.18 -7.73 33.17
CA GLY A 1086 18.75 -6.98 32.05
C GLY A 1086 19.82 -7.75 31.27
N ARG A 1087 20.61 -8.62 31.92
CA ARG A 1087 21.61 -9.48 31.26
C ARG A 1087 20.96 -10.64 30.52
N VAL A 1088 19.90 -11.23 31.09
CA VAL A 1088 19.09 -12.25 30.40
C VAL A 1088 18.44 -11.65 29.14
N ARG A 1089 17.87 -10.45 29.23
CA ARG A 1089 17.36 -9.69 28.07
C ARG A 1089 18.44 -9.40 27.03
N ALA A 1090 19.69 -9.20 27.45
CA ALA A 1090 20.80 -8.95 26.53
C ALA A 1090 21.15 -10.18 25.69
N LEU A 1091 20.85 -11.41 26.15
CA LEU A 1091 21.01 -12.63 25.37
C LEU A 1091 20.12 -12.64 24.12
N GLU A 1092 18.94 -12.00 24.15
CA GLU A 1092 18.08 -11.88 22.96
C GLU A 1092 18.80 -11.15 21.81
N ARG A 1093 19.74 -10.23 22.11
CA ARG A 1093 20.58 -9.57 21.10
C ARG A 1093 21.72 -10.44 20.59
N ARG A 1094 22.04 -11.52 21.30
CA ARG A 1094 23.08 -12.51 20.97
C ARG A 1094 22.49 -13.78 20.35
N GLY A 1095 21.28 -13.71 19.77
CA GLY A 1095 20.66 -14.83 19.05
C GLY A 1095 19.91 -15.82 19.94
N TRP A 1096 19.71 -15.52 21.22
CA TRP A 1096 18.83 -16.32 22.08
C TRP A 1096 17.38 -15.90 21.88
N THR A 1097 16.45 -16.84 22.02
CA THR A 1097 15.02 -16.62 21.86
C THR A 1097 14.32 -16.95 23.16
N LEU A 1098 13.57 -15.98 23.69
CA LEU A 1098 12.68 -16.26 24.81
C LEU A 1098 11.54 -17.14 24.30
N GLU A 1099 11.25 -18.27 24.94
CA GLU A 1099 10.25 -19.22 24.45
C GLU A 1099 8.82 -18.74 24.73
N LYS A 1100 7.84 -19.39 24.09
CA LYS A 1100 6.43 -19.16 24.43
C LYS A 1100 6.16 -19.63 25.87
N PRO A 1101 5.15 -19.06 26.55
CA PRO A 1101 4.78 -19.51 27.89
C PRO A 1101 4.47 -21.00 27.90
N GLU A 1102 5.09 -21.73 28.83
CA GLU A 1102 4.76 -23.14 29.07
C GLU A 1102 3.35 -23.25 29.67
N ALA A 1103 2.65 -24.36 29.42
CA ALA A 1103 1.37 -24.62 30.07
C ALA A 1103 1.53 -24.65 31.60
N GLY A 1104 0.72 -23.88 32.33
CA GLY A 1104 0.77 -23.81 33.80
C GLY A 1104 1.55 -22.63 34.39
N THR A 1105 2.24 -21.82 33.60
CA THR A 1105 3.05 -20.67 34.10
C THR A 1105 2.27 -19.34 34.23
N ARG A 1106 0.93 -19.37 34.21
CA ARG A 1106 0.07 -18.16 34.14
C ARG A 1106 0.47 -17.15 33.04
N GLY A 1107 1.05 -17.63 31.95
CA GLY A 1107 1.50 -16.79 30.83
C GLY A 1107 2.92 -16.23 30.98
N SER A 1108 3.68 -16.60 32.02
CA SER A 1108 5.10 -16.24 32.15
C SER A 1108 5.98 -17.05 31.19
N ARG A 1109 6.93 -16.38 30.54
CA ARG A 1109 7.95 -17.00 29.67
C ARG A 1109 9.18 -17.33 30.53
N THR A 1110 9.36 -18.62 30.80
CA THR A 1110 10.32 -19.17 31.78
C THR A 1110 11.55 -19.80 31.13
N ILE A 1111 11.60 -19.91 29.81
CA ILE A 1111 12.73 -20.51 29.09
C ILE A 1111 13.28 -19.51 28.08
N ILE A 1112 14.60 -19.41 28.01
CA ILE A 1112 15.32 -18.76 26.92
C ILE A 1112 16.25 -19.80 26.29
N SER A 1113 16.20 -19.94 24.96
CA SER A 1113 16.89 -20.99 24.21
C SER A 1113 17.75 -20.40 23.11
N SER A 1114 18.78 -21.13 22.67
CA SER A 1114 19.51 -20.84 21.44
C SER A 1114 19.98 -22.14 20.80
N THR A 1115 20.25 -22.10 19.50
CA THR A 1115 20.86 -23.22 18.79
C THR A 1115 22.31 -22.87 18.52
N ILE A 1116 23.21 -23.73 18.97
CA ILE A 1116 24.65 -23.59 18.80
C ILE A 1116 25.09 -24.80 17.97
N GLY A 1117 25.47 -24.55 16.72
CA GLY A 1117 25.74 -25.61 15.76
C GLY A 1117 24.53 -26.52 15.56
N ARG A 1118 24.69 -27.80 15.92
CA ARG A 1118 23.65 -28.84 15.85
C ARG A 1118 22.93 -29.09 17.18
N VAL A 1119 23.33 -28.43 18.26
CA VAL A 1119 22.79 -28.67 19.60
C VAL A 1119 21.99 -27.45 20.05
N GLY A 1120 20.78 -27.68 20.53
CA GLY A 1120 19.98 -26.65 21.18
C GLY A 1120 20.34 -26.56 22.65
N VAL A 1121 20.44 -25.35 23.20
CA VAL A 1121 20.69 -25.12 24.63
C VAL A 1121 19.58 -24.25 25.20
N SER A 1122 19.04 -24.64 26.35
CA SER A 1122 17.94 -23.95 27.04
C SER A 1122 18.32 -23.59 28.47
N LEU A 1123 17.99 -22.37 28.85
CA LEU A 1123 18.10 -21.84 30.21
C LEU A 1123 16.71 -21.68 30.79
N ARG A 1124 16.43 -22.33 31.92
CA ARG A 1124 15.20 -22.13 32.68
C ARG A 1124 15.41 -21.04 33.72
N LEU A 1125 14.46 -20.11 33.76
CA LEU A 1125 14.44 -18.92 34.58
C LEU A 1125 13.30 -19.01 35.59
N ASP A 1126 13.56 -18.63 36.83
CA ASP A 1126 12.56 -18.49 37.89
C ASP A 1126 12.66 -17.06 38.47
N PRO A 1127 11.58 -16.24 38.50
CA PRO A 1127 10.19 -16.54 38.08
C PRO A 1127 9.88 -16.39 36.58
N GLY A 1128 10.86 -16.00 35.77
CA GLY A 1128 10.69 -15.76 34.33
C GLY A 1128 10.11 -14.37 34.01
N PHE A 1129 9.59 -14.23 32.79
CA PHE A 1129 9.02 -12.98 32.27
C PHE A 1129 7.49 -13.04 32.19
N PRO A 1130 6.76 -12.40 33.13
CA PRO A 1130 5.30 -12.37 33.11
C PRO A 1130 4.76 -11.57 31.91
N MET A 1131 3.57 -11.94 31.43
CA MET A 1131 2.93 -11.31 30.27
C MET A 1131 2.26 -9.97 30.60
N PHE A 1132 1.72 -9.83 31.81
CA PHE A 1132 0.91 -8.67 32.23
C PHE A 1132 1.55 -7.83 33.35
N ASP A 1133 2.67 -8.30 33.90
CA ASP A 1133 3.37 -7.65 35.02
C ASP A 1133 4.81 -7.26 34.64
N THR A 1134 5.45 -6.46 35.49
CA THR A 1134 6.86 -6.12 35.33
C THR A 1134 7.72 -7.31 35.78
N PRO A 1135 8.71 -7.77 34.99
CA PRO A 1135 9.59 -8.84 35.42
C PRO A 1135 10.43 -8.40 36.62
N GLU A 1136 10.70 -9.33 37.54
CA GLU A 1136 11.59 -9.13 38.69
C GLU A 1136 12.97 -8.64 38.22
N PRO A 1137 13.71 -7.85 39.02
CA PRO A 1137 15.02 -7.30 38.63
C PRO A 1137 16.11 -8.38 38.55
N VAL A 1138 15.91 -9.52 39.20
CA VAL A 1138 16.82 -10.66 39.26
C VAL A 1138 16.06 -11.92 38.88
N GLN A 1139 16.71 -12.83 38.16
CA GLN A 1139 16.23 -14.17 37.80
C GLN A 1139 17.17 -15.20 38.41
N GLU A 1140 16.66 -16.39 38.71
CA GLU A 1140 17.49 -17.56 39.01
C GLU A 1140 17.60 -18.46 37.78
N LEU A 1141 18.82 -18.89 37.44
CA LEU A 1141 19.05 -19.98 36.50
C LEU A 1141 18.73 -21.31 37.18
N SER A 1142 17.49 -21.75 37.12
CA SER A 1142 17.05 -22.99 37.77
C SER A 1142 17.52 -24.25 37.02
N ARG A 1143 17.79 -24.14 35.72
CA ARG A 1143 18.32 -25.26 34.91
C ARG A 1143 19.03 -24.81 33.65
N VAL A 1144 20.11 -25.50 33.27
CA VAL A 1144 20.76 -25.37 31.96
C VAL A 1144 20.83 -26.74 31.31
N PHE A 1145 20.25 -26.90 30.12
CA PHE A 1145 20.19 -28.21 29.47
C PHE A 1145 20.22 -28.14 27.95
N ALA A 1146 20.85 -29.14 27.35
CA ALA A 1146 20.90 -29.39 25.92
C ALA A 1146 19.66 -30.15 25.45
N TRP A 1147 19.27 -29.90 24.21
CA TRP A 1147 18.20 -30.57 23.48
C TRP A 1147 18.61 -30.68 22.00
N ALA A 1148 17.91 -31.52 21.23
CA ALA A 1148 18.38 -31.89 19.89
C ALA A 1148 18.11 -30.70 18.97
N GLY A 1149 19.17 -29.96 18.65
CA GLY A 1149 19.10 -28.86 17.71
C GLY A 1149 19.08 -29.37 16.28
N SER A 1150 19.21 -28.44 15.32
CA SER A 1150 19.04 -28.80 13.93
C SER A 1150 20.14 -29.71 13.39
N GLY A 1151 19.77 -30.93 12.96
CA GLY A 1151 20.62 -31.93 12.34
C GLY A 1151 20.79 -33.23 13.13
N LEU A 1152 20.34 -33.30 14.38
CA LEU A 1152 20.31 -34.54 15.17
C LEU A 1152 18.91 -35.16 15.05
N GLY A 1153 18.77 -36.15 14.17
CA GLY A 1153 17.54 -36.94 14.05
C GLY A 1153 17.07 -37.44 15.42
N THR A 1154 15.76 -37.67 15.58
CA THR A 1154 15.07 -38.02 16.82
C THR A 1154 15.52 -39.32 17.52
N ALA A 1155 16.65 -39.91 17.12
CA ALA A 1155 17.22 -41.15 17.61
C ALA A 1155 18.41 -40.89 18.56
N GLY A 1156 18.18 -40.17 19.66
CA GLY A 1156 19.17 -40.03 20.74
C GLY A 1156 18.92 -38.81 21.64
N LYS A 1157 19.21 -38.93 22.95
CA LYS A 1157 19.35 -37.75 23.81
C LYS A 1157 20.68 -37.08 23.43
N PRO A 1158 20.68 -35.84 22.95
CA PRO A 1158 21.91 -35.13 22.62
C PRO A 1158 22.70 -34.85 23.89
N THR A 1159 24.01 -34.85 23.75
CA THR A 1159 24.94 -34.54 24.82
C THR A 1159 25.61 -33.22 24.53
N LEU A 1160 26.15 -32.56 25.56
CA LEU A 1160 26.95 -31.35 25.37
C LEU A 1160 28.26 -31.64 24.62
N GLY A 1161 28.68 -32.91 24.56
CA GLY A 1161 29.80 -33.36 23.74
C GLY A 1161 29.54 -33.38 22.23
N ASP A 1162 28.30 -33.19 21.79
CA ASP A 1162 27.95 -33.06 20.37
C ASP A 1162 28.25 -31.64 19.82
N LEU A 1163 28.60 -30.69 20.69
CA LEU A 1163 29.05 -29.34 20.32
C LEU A 1163 30.50 -29.37 19.80
N ASP A 1164 30.80 -28.53 18.79
CA ASP A 1164 32.20 -28.25 18.42
C ASP A 1164 32.96 -27.65 19.64
N PRO A 1165 34.25 -27.95 19.83
CA PRO A 1165 35.02 -27.41 20.96
C PRO A 1165 34.95 -25.88 21.10
N ILE A 1166 34.87 -25.14 19.99
CA ILE A 1166 34.72 -23.68 19.99
C ILE A 1166 33.33 -23.30 20.50
N GLU A 1167 32.30 -23.91 19.94
CA GLU A 1167 30.92 -23.71 20.34
C GLU A 1167 30.70 -23.99 21.84
N ALA A 1168 31.30 -25.06 22.36
CA ALA A 1168 31.30 -25.39 23.78
C ALA A 1168 32.01 -24.31 24.61
N SER A 1169 33.21 -23.90 24.23
CA SER A 1169 33.95 -22.83 24.92
C SER A 1169 33.17 -21.52 24.97
N GLU A 1170 32.52 -21.13 23.87
CA GLU A 1170 31.74 -19.91 23.76
C GLU A 1170 30.44 -19.95 24.58
N LEU A 1171 29.75 -21.10 24.60
CA LEU A 1171 28.60 -21.31 25.48
C LEU A 1171 29.00 -21.12 26.95
N LEU A 1172 30.11 -21.73 27.37
CA LEU A 1172 30.59 -21.66 28.74
C LEU A 1172 31.05 -20.25 29.12
N GLY A 1173 31.71 -19.54 28.20
CA GLY A 1173 32.05 -18.13 28.36
C GLY A 1173 30.80 -17.26 28.55
N ALA A 1174 29.79 -17.43 27.69
CA ALA A 1174 28.53 -16.69 27.78
C ALA A 1174 27.80 -16.93 29.11
N LEU A 1175 27.79 -18.17 29.63
CA LEU A 1175 27.19 -18.51 30.92
C LEU A 1175 28.01 -17.98 32.10
N THR A 1176 29.34 -17.98 31.97
CA THR A 1176 30.25 -17.40 32.98
C THR A 1176 30.03 -15.88 33.09
N ASP A 1177 29.94 -15.18 31.95
CA ASP A 1177 29.62 -13.74 31.92
C ASP A 1177 28.24 -13.43 32.48
N LEU A 1178 27.25 -14.27 32.15
CA LEU A 1178 25.87 -14.12 32.62
C LEU A 1178 25.79 -14.23 34.15
N THR A 1179 26.57 -15.16 34.72
CA THR A 1179 26.59 -15.47 36.17
C THR A 1179 27.67 -14.73 36.96
N ALA A 1180 28.53 -13.94 36.30
CA ALA A 1180 29.51 -13.09 36.95
C ALA A 1180 28.81 -12.08 37.85
N VAL A 1181 29.12 -12.12 39.16
CA VAL A 1181 28.57 -11.21 40.17
C VAL A 1181 28.84 -9.77 39.72
N ALA A 1182 27.79 -8.94 39.67
CA ALA A 1182 27.97 -7.51 39.47
C ALA A 1182 28.78 -6.98 40.66
N GLY A 1183 30.03 -6.57 40.40
CA GLY A 1183 30.83 -5.82 41.34
C GLY A 1183 30.22 -4.47 41.66
#